data_AF-A0A0F9MNR6-F1
#
_entry.id   AF-A0A0F9MNR6-F1
#
_cell.length_a   1.000
_cell.length_b   1.000
_cell.length_c   1.000
_cell.angle_alpha   90.00
_cell.angle_beta   90.00
_cell.angle_gamma   90.00
#
_symmetry.space_group_name_H-M   'P 1'
#
loop_
_entity.id
_entity.type
_entity.pdbx_description
1 polymer ?
#
loop_
_entity_poly.entity_id
_entity_poly.type
_entity_poly.pdbx_seq_one_letter_code
_entity_poly.pdbx_strand_id
1 'polypeptide(L)'
;SHTIAQTVEPNKKSMDAIFELLEKRSGTDFSLYKPTTIMRRINHRMANLQLGSLVEYFEMIKNSPRELDVLFETVLIGVTEFFRDTEAYAGLKKYLEIMLNDKNSGDSIRIWSVGCATGQEPYSVGILLHELLGKTINQYHIQVFASDIDEKALNFGRKGIYPKESLESMPPDLVKRYFEPRGEHHFEIVKEIKQHTLFTRHDISNDPPFVKLDLITCRNLLIYFNNDLQKQSFQIFHYSLRPHGLLFLGKSESVSVAADLFTTTDSKKIFRKADATLNYQLRFSRFKNQRERMASEKQKDKVRNMSIIDVAKETLYYKFEHPFVIVNGQSEIKEVHGSLRLYLEIGQGTMNANLHKMANPELVTVLKALQAQVKKTGVPHLSHIVKFNLYDNDHYLRIRIAPLIYMVREEQYYLVMFQKVEPSDQILDLEKKLNTQDFVDLRIKELEDELASTKEHLQIFTEELEATNEELQTINEELQSANEELKSSNEELETSNEELQSANEELNTANHEMRLANEELVKKENELQEEKEKKLQEEKEKQEKLIEEMKKIKKEKKEKPKKVKKEKADQIVSETTIPTQEISGAKTSSPNSLFQTLSQETEEPEKKSIASFVPFSEGKESEAPESSKLRIIPNVTDTESAHSSFTPIQSTPLIQSESPKPAGNETTTCKKCGSVLSNDYVFCNKCGDRL
;
A
#
# COMPACT_ATOMS: atom_id res chain seq x y z
N SER A 1 25.21 42.68 -41.05
CA SER A 1 25.91 41.65 -40.25
C SER A 1 25.35 41.64 -38.85
N HIS A 2 25.41 40.49 -38.18
CA HIS A 2 24.98 40.22 -36.80
C HIS A 2 25.64 41.19 -35.78
N THR A 3 25.11 41.41 -34.58
CA THR A 3 24.40 40.43 -33.73
C THR A 3 23.23 41.01 -32.92
N ILE A 4 22.06 40.39 -33.04
CA ILE A 4 20.98 40.48 -32.05
C ILE A 4 21.30 39.44 -30.97
N ALA A 5 21.84 39.88 -29.84
CA ALA A 5 22.05 39.01 -28.68
C ALA A 5 20.75 38.99 -27.85
N GLN A 6 20.11 37.81 -27.75
CA GLN A 6 18.84 37.65 -27.05
C GLN A 6 19.04 37.72 -25.53
N THR A 7 18.73 38.86 -24.92
CA THR A 7 18.68 39.02 -23.45
C THR A 7 17.39 38.39 -22.90
N VAL A 8 17.34 37.05 -22.85
CA VAL A 8 16.32 36.31 -22.11
C VAL A 8 16.68 36.32 -20.62
N GLU A 9 15.69 36.62 -19.77
CA GLU A 9 15.91 37.19 -18.44
C GLU A 9 16.45 36.21 -17.39
N PRO A 10 17.46 36.59 -16.58
CA PRO A 10 17.81 35.87 -15.35
C PRO A 10 16.65 35.79 -14.34
N ASN A 11 15.81 36.83 -14.29
CA ASN A 11 14.73 36.98 -13.31
C ASN A 11 13.71 35.84 -13.32
N LYS A 12 13.42 35.25 -14.49
CA LYS A 12 12.36 34.24 -14.61
C LYS A 12 12.70 32.96 -13.84
N LYS A 13 13.93 32.44 -14.00
CA LYS A 13 14.42 31.27 -13.25
C LYS A 13 14.41 31.50 -11.74
N SER A 14 14.79 32.71 -11.29
CA SER A 14 14.72 33.07 -9.87
C SER A 14 13.29 33.12 -9.34
N MET A 15 12.34 33.63 -10.12
CA MET A 15 10.92 33.67 -9.74
C MET A 15 10.31 32.26 -9.66
N ASP A 16 10.59 31.39 -10.63
CA ASP A 16 10.15 29.99 -10.63
C ASP A 16 10.70 29.23 -9.41
N ALA A 17 11.95 29.48 -9.02
CA ALA A 17 12.55 28.89 -7.82
C ALA A 17 11.95 29.43 -6.49
N ILE A 18 11.53 30.71 -6.45
CA ILE A 18 10.78 31.25 -5.31
C ILE A 18 9.40 30.59 -5.20
N PHE A 19 8.72 30.33 -6.33
CA PHE A 19 7.46 29.58 -6.33
C PHE A 19 7.62 28.15 -5.81
N GLU A 20 8.68 27.43 -6.21
CA GLU A 20 8.95 26.10 -5.64
C GLU A 20 9.15 26.12 -4.12
N LEU A 21 9.86 27.12 -3.57
CA LEU A 21 10.04 27.23 -2.12
C LEU A 21 8.72 27.52 -1.39
N LEU A 22 7.85 28.36 -1.98
CA LEU A 22 6.51 28.62 -1.44
C LEU A 22 5.59 27.39 -1.56
N GLU A 23 5.64 26.62 -2.65
CA GLU A 23 4.89 25.36 -2.78
C GLU A 23 5.36 24.33 -1.75
N LYS A 24 6.68 24.11 -1.64
CA LYS A 24 7.29 23.20 -0.66
C LYS A 24 6.99 23.59 0.79
N ARG A 25 6.79 24.88 1.08
CA ARG A 25 6.44 25.38 2.42
C ARG A 25 4.94 25.29 2.75
N SER A 26 4.07 25.52 1.77
CA SER A 26 2.62 25.74 2.00
C SER A 26 1.69 24.67 1.45
N GLY A 27 2.18 23.82 0.55
CA GLY A 27 1.38 22.88 -0.25
C GLY A 27 0.48 23.53 -1.30
N THR A 28 0.71 24.81 -1.64
CA THR A 28 -0.11 25.61 -2.57
C THR A 28 0.71 25.99 -3.80
N ASP A 29 0.19 25.75 -5.01
CA ASP A 29 0.88 26.12 -6.26
C ASP A 29 0.65 27.60 -6.61
N PHE A 30 1.66 28.43 -6.33
CA PHE A 30 1.64 29.86 -6.64
C PHE A 30 1.97 30.20 -8.11
N SER A 31 2.38 29.24 -8.95
CA SER A 31 2.60 29.49 -10.38
C SER A 31 1.30 29.78 -11.14
N LEU A 32 0.17 29.32 -10.59
CA LEU A 32 -1.19 29.57 -11.08
C LEU A 32 -1.75 30.93 -10.67
N TYR A 33 -1.02 31.70 -9.86
CA TYR A 33 -1.37 33.07 -9.45
C TYR A 33 -0.71 34.08 -10.40
N LYS A 34 -1.26 35.29 -10.51
CA LYS A 34 -0.74 36.35 -11.39
C LYS A 34 0.66 36.78 -10.94
N PRO A 35 1.74 36.50 -11.71
CA PRO A 35 3.11 36.75 -11.25
C PRO A 35 3.39 38.22 -10.97
N THR A 36 2.73 39.14 -11.71
CA THR A 36 2.81 40.59 -11.48
C THR A 36 2.35 41.03 -10.09
N THR A 37 1.39 40.32 -9.48
CA THR A 37 0.89 40.64 -8.13
C THR A 37 1.86 40.17 -7.07
N ILE A 38 2.45 38.98 -7.24
CA ILE A 38 3.42 38.41 -6.31
C ILE A 38 4.77 39.14 -6.42
N MET A 39 5.25 39.44 -7.63
CA MET A 39 6.46 40.23 -7.85
C MET A 39 6.37 41.62 -7.18
N ARG A 40 5.21 42.28 -7.21
CA ARG A 40 5.00 43.55 -6.49
C ARG A 40 5.14 43.40 -4.96
N ARG A 41 4.81 42.23 -4.40
CA ARG A 41 5.02 41.92 -2.97
C ARG A 41 6.48 41.59 -2.67
N ILE A 42 7.15 40.85 -3.54
CA ILE A 42 8.59 40.53 -3.44
C ILE A 42 9.43 41.82 -3.51
N ASN A 43 9.19 42.69 -4.49
CA ASN A 43 9.89 43.97 -4.60
C ASN A 43 9.69 44.85 -3.34
N HIS A 44 8.53 44.76 -2.69
CA HIS A 44 8.29 45.43 -1.41
C HIS A 44 9.07 44.77 -0.26
N ARG A 45 9.17 43.44 -0.19
CA ARG A 45 10.08 42.75 0.78
C ARG A 45 11.53 43.16 0.55
N MET A 46 12.02 43.09 -0.70
CA MET A 46 13.37 43.49 -1.08
C MET A 46 13.70 44.94 -0.68
N ALA A 47 12.80 45.89 -0.94
CA ALA A 47 12.99 47.29 -0.56
C ALA A 47 13.08 47.49 0.97
N ASN A 48 12.23 46.80 1.75
CA ASN A 48 12.28 46.85 3.22
C ASN A 48 13.54 46.18 3.80
N LEU A 49 14.17 45.28 3.04
CA LEU A 49 15.38 44.54 3.44
C LEU A 49 16.65 45.04 2.71
N GLN A 50 16.54 46.13 1.96
CA GLN A 50 17.61 46.84 1.26
C GLN A 50 18.40 45.97 0.26
N LEU A 51 17.73 45.00 -0.38
CA LEU A 51 18.33 44.09 -1.36
C LEU A 51 18.24 44.62 -2.79
N GLY A 52 19.31 44.44 -3.56
CA GLY A 52 19.46 44.94 -4.93
C GLY A 52 18.92 44.00 -6.01
N SER A 53 18.87 42.69 -5.77
CA SER A 53 18.43 41.71 -6.77
C SER A 53 17.51 40.60 -6.24
N LEU A 54 16.73 40.03 -7.16
CA LEU A 54 15.87 38.87 -6.90
C LEU A 54 16.69 37.62 -6.53
N VAL A 55 17.97 37.56 -6.93
CA VAL A 55 18.89 36.46 -6.60
C VAL A 55 19.35 36.55 -5.14
N GLU A 56 19.68 37.75 -4.65
CA GLU A 56 19.95 37.98 -3.22
C GLU A 56 18.74 37.59 -2.37
N TYR A 57 17.53 37.97 -2.80
CA TYR A 57 16.31 37.60 -2.07
C TYR A 57 16.07 36.09 -2.06
N PHE A 58 16.28 35.41 -3.20
CA PHE A 58 16.17 33.95 -3.28
C PHE A 58 17.14 33.24 -2.33
N GLU A 59 18.42 33.60 -2.32
CA GLU A 59 19.39 33.00 -1.41
C GLU A 59 19.09 33.35 0.06
N MET A 60 18.53 34.52 0.35
CA MET A 60 18.11 34.86 1.71
C MET A 60 16.89 34.04 2.18
N ILE A 61 15.84 33.87 1.37
CA ILE A 61 14.67 33.05 1.78
C ILE A 61 15.03 31.56 1.92
N LYS A 62 15.96 31.08 1.09
CA LYS A 62 16.50 29.72 1.12
C LYS A 62 17.30 29.43 2.40
N ASN A 63 18.01 30.41 2.93
CA ASN A 63 18.78 30.31 4.18
C ASN A 63 17.99 30.77 5.43
N SER A 64 16.81 31.37 5.26
CA SER A 64 15.97 31.89 6.36
C SER A 64 14.52 31.42 6.24
N PRO A 65 14.14 30.29 6.88
CA PRO A 65 12.75 29.82 6.92
C PRO A 65 11.77 30.86 7.47
N ARG A 66 12.23 31.74 8.37
CA ARG A 66 11.44 32.84 8.91
C ARG A 66 11.10 33.90 7.85
N GLU A 67 12.00 34.18 6.90
CA GLU A 67 11.66 35.08 5.79
C GLU A 67 10.71 34.41 4.82
N LEU A 68 10.85 33.11 4.56
CA LEU A 68 9.92 32.37 3.70
C LEU A 68 8.48 32.39 4.25
N ASP A 69 8.32 32.31 5.58
CA ASP A 69 7.03 32.50 6.26
C ASP A 69 6.48 33.92 6.09
N VAL A 70 7.31 34.94 6.29
CA VAL A 70 6.90 36.35 6.11
C VAL A 70 6.60 36.66 4.64
N LEU A 71 7.29 36.04 3.68
CA LEU A 71 6.97 36.14 2.26
C LEU A 71 5.60 35.54 1.96
N PHE A 72 5.32 34.32 2.45
CA PHE A 72 4.02 33.66 2.33
C PHE A 72 2.90 34.57 2.90
N GLU A 73 3.05 35.07 4.12
CA GLU A 73 2.11 36.03 4.74
C GLU A 73 1.98 37.34 3.94
N THR A 74 3.04 37.82 3.29
CA THR A 74 3.01 39.05 2.48
C THR A 74 2.34 38.84 1.10
N VAL A 75 2.30 37.61 0.60
CA VAL A 75 1.55 37.20 -0.60
C VAL A 75 0.06 37.06 -0.31
N LEU A 76 -0.32 36.61 0.90
CA LEU A 76 -1.70 36.39 1.32
C LEU A 76 -2.36 37.70 1.79
N ILE A 77 -3.16 38.32 0.92
CA ILE A 77 -3.79 39.62 1.18
C ILE A 77 -5.12 39.43 1.91
N GLY A 78 -5.06 39.04 3.19
CA GLY A 78 -6.22 38.77 4.05
C GLY A 78 -7.06 39.98 4.49
N VAL A 79 -7.09 41.08 3.70
CA VAL A 79 -7.82 42.31 4.05
C VAL A 79 -9.30 42.17 3.69
N THR A 80 -10.15 42.09 4.71
CA THR A 80 -11.60 41.91 4.62
C THR A 80 -12.32 42.69 5.74
N GLU A 81 -13.62 42.91 5.59
CA GLU A 81 -14.48 43.73 6.46
C GLU A 81 -15.89 43.12 6.52
N PHE A 82 -16.65 43.41 7.58
CA PHE A 82 -18.04 42.95 7.67
C PHE A 82 -18.91 43.68 6.65
N PHE A 83 -19.83 42.93 6.01
CA PHE A 83 -20.72 43.41 4.95
C PHE A 83 -20.03 44.15 3.78
N ARG A 84 -18.76 43.77 3.50
CA ARG A 84 -17.95 44.28 2.38
C ARG A 84 -18.76 44.40 1.10
N ASP A 85 -19.02 45.64 0.67
CA ASP A 85 -19.98 46.01 -0.38
C ASP A 85 -21.46 45.80 0.00
N THR A 86 -22.00 46.71 0.80
CA THR A 86 -23.35 46.66 1.36
C THR A 86 -24.45 46.61 0.29
N GLU A 87 -24.29 47.30 -0.84
CA GLU A 87 -25.21 47.25 -1.99
C GLU A 87 -25.33 45.82 -2.55
N ALA A 88 -24.20 45.13 -2.70
CA ALA A 88 -24.17 43.77 -3.22
C ALA A 88 -24.71 42.75 -2.19
N TYR A 89 -24.53 43.00 -0.89
CA TYR A 89 -25.20 42.24 0.18
C TYR A 89 -26.73 42.46 0.21
N ALA A 90 -27.21 43.67 -0.09
CA ALA A 90 -28.65 43.93 -0.25
C ALA A 90 -29.23 43.18 -1.47
N GLY A 91 -28.46 43.11 -2.57
CA GLY A 91 -28.77 42.23 -3.70
C GLY A 91 -28.79 40.73 -3.30
N LEU A 92 -27.84 40.28 -2.48
CA LEU A 92 -27.78 38.90 -1.99
C LEU A 92 -28.99 38.55 -1.13
N LYS A 93 -29.46 39.50 -0.29
CA LYS A 93 -30.66 39.33 0.53
C LYS A 93 -31.87 38.94 -0.31
N LYS A 94 -32.16 39.67 -1.40
CA LYS A 94 -33.28 39.38 -2.33
C LYS A 94 -33.21 37.96 -2.90
N TYR A 95 -32.03 37.50 -3.31
CA TYR A 95 -31.89 36.16 -3.90
C TYR A 95 -31.87 35.04 -2.84
N LEU A 96 -31.40 35.30 -1.62
CA LEU A 96 -31.57 34.39 -0.49
C LEU A 96 -33.03 34.28 -0.06
N GLU A 97 -33.79 35.37 0.01
CA GLU A 97 -35.24 35.36 0.27
C GLU A 97 -35.98 34.42 -0.72
N ILE A 98 -35.71 34.56 -2.02
CA ILE A 98 -36.26 33.68 -3.05
C ILE A 98 -35.83 32.22 -2.82
N MET A 99 -34.53 31.97 -2.62
CA MET A 99 -33.97 30.62 -2.41
C MET A 99 -34.46 29.95 -1.11
N LEU A 100 -34.87 30.72 -0.10
CA LEU A 100 -35.42 30.21 1.16
C LEU A 100 -36.92 29.92 1.07
N ASN A 101 -37.68 30.60 0.19
CA ASN A 101 -39.09 30.28 -0.04
C ASN A 101 -39.30 28.90 -0.68
N ASP A 102 -38.30 28.41 -1.43
CA ASP A 102 -38.28 27.06 -2.03
C ASP A 102 -37.87 25.95 -1.02
N LYS A 103 -37.69 26.27 0.27
CA LYS A 103 -37.19 25.34 1.31
C LYS A 103 -38.27 24.95 2.31
N ASN A 104 -38.26 23.68 2.71
CA ASN A 104 -39.14 23.12 3.72
C ASN A 104 -38.43 22.97 5.07
N SER A 105 -39.19 22.89 6.16
CA SER A 105 -38.65 22.51 7.47
C SER A 105 -37.94 21.16 7.39
N GLY A 106 -36.68 21.11 7.82
CA GLY A 106 -35.76 19.98 7.70
C GLY A 106 -34.75 20.09 6.55
N ASP A 107 -34.94 21.01 5.59
CA ASP A 107 -34.00 21.15 4.47
C ASP A 107 -32.63 21.66 4.90
N SER A 108 -31.59 21.24 4.16
CA SER A 108 -30.24 21.75 4.34
C SER A 108 -30.01 23.05 3.57
N ILE A 109 -29.39 24.02 4.25
CA ILE A 109 -28.87 25.26 3.66
C ILE A 109 -27.35 25.22 3.79
N ARG A 110 -26.65 24.97 2.68
CA ARG A 110 -25.20 24.75 2.65
C ARG A 110 -24.52 25.87 1.86
N ILE A 111 -23.65 26.62 2.54
CA ILE A 111 -22.97 27.79 1.98
C ILE A 111 -21.46 27.59 2.04
N TRP A 112 -20.70 28.03 1.04
CA TRP A 112 -19.23 28.00 1.07
C TRP A 112 -18.64 29.39 0.79
N SER A 113 -17.91 29.94 1.76
CA SER A 113 -17.07 31.14 1.59
C SER A 113 -15.63 30.72 1.30
N VAL A 114 -15.14 31.09 0.12
CA VAL A 114 -13.85 30.69 -0.46
C VAL A 114 -12.89 31.88 -0.38
N GLY A 115 -11.79 31.72 0.36
CA GLY A 115 -10.91 32.84 0.72
C GLY A 115 -11.49 33.68 1.85
N CYS A 116 -12.02 33.02 2.90
CA CYS A 116 -12.76 33.70 3.97
C CYS A 116 -11.90 34.63 4.86
N ALA A 117 -10.57 34.58 4.74
CA ALA A 117 -9.61 35.31 5.54
C ALA A 117 -9.96 35.27 7.04
N THR A 118 -10.07 36.42 7.71
CA THR A 118 -10.30 36.52 9.16
C THR A 118 -11.76 36.29 9.58
N GLY A 119 -12.64 35.81 8.69
CA GLY A 119 -13.98 35.27 9.00
C GLY A 119 -15.16 36.25 8.87
N GLN A 120 -14.92 37.51 8.52
CA GLN A 120 -15.94 38.55 8.43
C GLN A 120 -17.00 38.24 7.36
N GLU A 121 -16.61 37.66 6.22
CA GLU A 121 -17.56 37.27 5.16
C GLU A 121 -18.51 36.14 5.56
N PRO A 122 -18.06 34.93 5.97
CA PRO A 122 -18.99 33.86 6.35
C PRO A 122 -19.89 34.26 7.52
N TYR A 123 -19.39 35.07 8.46
CA TYR A 123 -20.22 35.64 9.52
C TYR A 123 -21.21 36.70 9.04
N SER A 124 -20.86 37.55 8.05
CA SER A 124 -21.83 38.47 7.42
C SER A 124 -22.97 37.71 6.75
N VAL A 125 -22.66 36.59 6.08
CA VAL A 125 -23.68 35.71 5.47
C VAL A 125 -24.49 34.95 6.53
N GLY A 126 -23.87 34.52 7.62
CA GLY A 126 -24.56 33.90 8.76
C GLY A 126 -25.56 34.86 9.44
N ILE A 127 -25.14 36.10 9.71
CA ILE A 127 -26.02 37.17 10.19
C ILE A 127 -27.15 37.43 9.20
N LEU A 128 -26.87 37.45 7.89
CA LEU A 128 -27.89 37.65 6.87
C LEU A 128 -28.94 36.52 6.84
N LEU A 129 -28.52 35.25 6.98
CA LEU A 129 -29.46 34.13 7.14
C LEU A 129 -30.31 34.27 8.41
N HIS A 130 -29.71 34.70 9.53
CA HIS A 130 -30.44 34.87 10.79
C HIS A 130 -31.43 36.04 10.74
N GLU A 131 -31.12 37.15 10.06
CA GLU A 131 -32.06 38.25 9.80
C GLU A 131 -33.20 37.86 8.83
N LEU A 132 -33.02 36.80 8.02
CA LEU A 132 -34.04 36.29 7.10
C LEU A 132 -34.95 35.23 7.72
N LEU A 133 -34.38 34.27 8.44
CA LEU A 133 -35.12 33.16 9.05
C LEU A 133 -35.64 33.50 10.46
N GLY A 134 -34.91 34.33 11.21
CA GLY A 134 -35.24 34.68 12.58
C GLY A 134 -35.56 33.44 13.43
N LYS A 135 -36.80 33.35 13.92
CA LYS A 135 -37.24 32.23 14.77
C LYS A 135 -37.33 30.88 14.06
N THR A 136 -37.39 30.83 12.73
CA THR A 136 -37.43 29.55 11.99
C THR A 136 -36.03 29.00 11.70
N ILE A 137 -34.95 29.69 12.06
CA ILE A 137 -33.57 29.25 11.75
C ILE A 137 -33.28 27.81 12.22
N ASN A 138 -33.79 27.43 13.40
CA ASN A 138 -33.64 26.09 13.99
C ASN A 138 -34.45 24.98 13.29
N GLN A 139 -35.27 25.32 12.29
CA GLN A 139 -36.00 24.37 11.45
C GLN A 139 -35.16 23.86 10.27
N TYR A 140 -33.96 24.44 10.02
CA TYR A 140 -33.13 24.13 8.87
C TYR A 140 -31.75 23.59 9.28
N HIS A 141 -31.18 22.70 8.47
CA HIS A 141 -29.82 22.22 8.66
C HIS A 141 -28.82 23.16 7.99
N ILE A 142 -28.49 24.25 8.69
CA ILE A 142 -27.60 25.32 8.20
C ILE A 142 -26.13 24.97 8.47
N GLN A 143 -25.33 24.98 7.40
CA GLN A 143 -23.87 24.86 7.47
C GLN A 143 -23.21 25.86 6.52
N VAL A 144 -22.46 26.81 7.09
CA VAL A 144 -21.51 27.67 6.39
C VAL A 144 -20.13 27.02 6.49
N PHE A 145 -19.54 26.66 5.35
CA PHE A 145 -18.14 26.27 5.22
C PHE A 145 -17.33 27.55 4.98
N ALA A 146 -16.42 27.87 5.89
CA ALA A 146 -15.49 28.97 5.77
C ALA A 146 -14.10 28.39 5.49
N SER A 147 -13.49 28.73 4.35
CA SER A 147 -12.19 28.14 4.01
C SER A 147 -11.20 29.09 3.39
N ASP A 148 -9.94 28.88 3.74
CA ASP A 148 -8.78 29.65 3.30
C ASP A 148 -7.53 28.74 3.27
N ILE A 149 -6.41 29.26 2.76
CA ILE A 149 -5.09 28.62 2.89
C ILE A 149 -4.29 29.18 4.08
N ASP A 150 -4.65 30.36 4.62
CA ASP A 150 -4.05 30.91 5.83
C ASP A 150 -4.66 30.35 7.13
N GLU A 151 -3.95 29.43 7.79
CA GLU A 151 -4.32 28.94 9.12
C GLU A 151 -4.26 30.03 10.21
N LYS A 152 -3.51 31.12 10.07
CA LYS A 152 -3.54 32.22 11.05
C LYS A 152 -4.88 32.96 10.97
N ALA A 153 -5.31 33.34 9.76
CA ALA A 153 -6.61 33.96 9.54
C ALA A 153 -7.79 33.03 9.91
N LEU A 154 -7.72 31.73 9.57
CA LEU A 154 -8.72 30.74 10.00
C LEU A 154 -8.81 30.63 11.53
N ASN A 155 -7.67 30.61 12.25
CA ASN A 155 -7.66 30.57 13.71
C ASN A 155 -8.14 31.88 14.36
N PHE A 156 -8.06 33.01 13.67
CA PHE A 156 -8.72 34.25 14.07
C PHE A 156 -10.25 34.14 13.88
N GLY A 157 -10.71 33.69 12.70
CA GLY A 157 -12.13 33.46 12.42
C GLY A 157 -12.80 32.47 13.37
N ARG A 158 -12.13 31.35 13.69
CA ARG A 158 -12.56 30.36 14.70
C ARG A 158 -12.77 30.97 16.09
N LYS A 159 -11.92 31.92 16.48
CA LYS A 159 -12.11 32.68 17.73
C LYS A 159 -13.30 33.62 17.63
N GLY A 160 -13.51 34.27 16.48
CA GLY A 160 -14.65 35.16 16.24
C GLY A 160 -14.66 36.39 17.16
N ILE A 161 -13.48 36.78 17.66
CA ILE A 161 -13.29 37.96 18.51
C ILE A 161 -12.64 39.04 17.64
N TYR A 162 -13.35 40.14 17.41
CA TYR A 162 -12.96 41.23 16.53
C TYR A 162 -12.66 42.49 17.34
N PRO A 163 -11.65 43.28 16.98
CA PRO A 163 -11.44 44.59 17.56
C PRO A 163 -12.52 45.56 17.06
N LYS A 164 -12.84 46.58 17.87
CA LYS A 164 -13.96 47.51 17.61
C LYS A 164 -13.91 48.15 16.21
N GLU A 165 -12.72 48.47 15.73
CA GLU A 165 -12.44 49.11 14.45
C GLU A 165 -12.90 48.23 13.27
N SER A 166 -12.91 46.90 13.43
CA SER A 166 -13.43 45.97 12.41
C SER A 166 -14.96 46.00 12.28
N LEU A 167 -15.67 46.61 13.22
CA LEU A 167 -17.14 46.71 13.24
C LEU A 167 -17.66 48.09 12.80
N GLU A 168 -16.79 49.04 12.48
CA GLU A 168 -17.18 50.40 12.06
C GLU A 168 -17.91 50.44 10.71
N SER A 169 -17.75 49.40 9.87
CA SER A 169 -18.52 49.24 8.62
C SER A 169 -19.96 48.75 8.86
N MET A 170 -20.31 48.32 10.07
CA MET A 170 -21.60 47.71 10.37
C MET A 170 -22.65 48.71 10.91
N PRO A 171 -23.93 48.56 10.54
CA PRO A 171 -25.03 49.22 11.23
C PRO A 171 -25.00 48.95 12.75
N PRO A 172 -25.09 49.97 13.62
CA PRO A 172 -25.01 49.81 15.08
C PRO A 172 -26.02 48.81 15.66
N ASP A 173 -27.21 48.72 15.06
CA ASP A 173 -28.25 47.76 15.47
C ASP A 173 -27.89 46.30 15.20
N LEU A 174 -27.07 46.02 14.16
CA LEU A 174 -26.53 44.68 13.91
C LEU A 174 -25.39 44.37 14.87
N VAL A 175 -24.50 45.33 15.14
CA VAL A 175 -23.44 45.18 16.16
C VAL A 175 -24.07 44.82 17.51
N LYS A 176 -25.10 45.56 17.93
CA LYS A 176 -25.82 45.34 19.19
C LYS A 176 -26.61 44.01 19.25
N ARG A 177 -27.01 43.44 18.09
CA ARG A 177 -27.72 42.13 18.04
C ARG A 177 -26.78 40.93 17.98
N TYR A 178 -25.64 41.05 17.31
CA TYR A 178 -24.82 39.89 16.93
C TYR A 178 -23.42 39.86 17.56
N PHE A 179 -23.05 40.84 18.39
CA PHE A 179 -21.76 40.88 19.06
C PHE A 179 -21.87 41.19 20.56
N GLU A 180 -21.21 40.38 21.39
CA GLU A 180 -21.08 40.57 22.83
C GLU A 180 -19.75 41.29 23.14
N PRO A 181 -19.72 42.31 24.02
CA PRO A 181 -18.48 42.99 24.40
C PRO A 181 -17.58 42.08 25.23
N ARG A 182 -16.33 41.91 24.80
CA ARG A 182 -15.32 41.02 25.42
C ARG A 182 -14.09 41.82 25.86
N GLY A 183 -14.32 42.73 26.81
CA GLY A 183 -13.37 43.77 27.24
C GLY A 183 -13.68 45.12 26.58
N GLU A 184 -12.79 46.11 26.76
CA GLU A 184 -13.07 47.51 26.36
C GLU A 184 -12.98 47.76 24.84
N HIS A 185 -12.18 46.97 24.13
CA HIS A 185 -11.84 47.18 22.71
C HIS A 185 -12.19 46.01 21.79
N HIS A 186 -12.73 44.90 22.33
CA HIS A 186 -12.98 43.67 21.58
C HIS A 186 -14.41 43.19 21.74
N PHE A 187 -14.92 42.52 20.71
CA PHE A 187 -16.29 42.04 20.59
C PHE A 187 -16.28 40.61 20.05
N GLU A 188 -16.99 39.68 20.69
CA GLU A 188 -17.15 38.30 20.20
C GLU A 188 -18.49 38.14 19.48
N ILE A 189 -18.50 37.46 18.33
CA ILE A 189 -19.75 37.15 17.63
C ILE A 189 -20.58 36.11 18.39
N VAL A 190 -21.89 36.34 18.49
CA VAL A 190 -22.84 35.48 19.23
C VAL A 190 -22.80 34.02 18.77
N LYS A 191 -23.02 33.11 19.72
CA LYS A 191 -22.84 31.65 19.53
C LYS A 191 -23.79 31.08 18.48
N GLU A 192 -24.96 31.66 18.38
CA GLU A 192 -26.05 31.36 17.45
C GLU A 192 -25.61 31.48 15.99
N ILE A 193 -24.72 32.42 15.65
CA ILE A 193 -24.12 32.52 14.30
C ILE A 193 -22.88 31.62 14.22
N LYS A 194 -22.06 31.63 15.27
CA LYS A 194 -20.77 30.94 15.34
C LYS A 194 -20.90 29.42 15.16
N GLN A 195 -21.93 28.81 15.74
CA GLN A 195 -22.20 27.36 15.65
C GLN A 195 -22.43 26.84 14.23
N HIS A 196 -22.93 27.70 13.31
CA HIS A 196 -23.19 27.32 11.93
C HIS A 196 -21.96 27.45 11.01
N THR A 197 -20.82 27.95 11.51
CA THR A 197 -19.64 28.28 10.70
C THR A 197 -18.47 27.34 10.96
N LEU A 198 -18.16 26.47 10.00
CA LEU A 198 -17.04 25.52 10.05
C LEU A 198 -15.82 26.09 9.30
N PHE A 199 -14.79 26.46 10.05
CA PHE A 199 -13.52 26.99 9.52
C PHE A 199 -12.49 25.90 9.24
N THR A 200 -12.12 25.71 7.98
CA THR A 200 -11.24 24.62 7.51
C THR A 200 -10.22 25.09 6.47
N ARG A 201 -9.01 24.52 6.46
CA ARG A 201 -8.00 24.87 5.45
C ARG A 201 -8.33 24.17 4.13
N HIS A 202 -8.51 24.94 3.06
CA HIS A 202 -8.83 24.44 1.72
C HIS A 202 -8.04 25.20 0.66
N ASP A 203 -7.36 24.47 -0.22
CA ASP A 203 -6.77 25.00 -1.44
C ASP A 203 -7.65 24.64 -2.65
N ILE A 204 -8.34 25.62 -3.21
CA ILE A 204 -9.25 25.46 -4.36
C ILE A 204 -8.59 24.84 -5.61
N SER A 205 -7.26 24.91 -5.73
CA SER A 205 -6.52 24.32 -6.85
C SER A 205 -6.25 22.82 -6.69
N ASN A 206 -6.22 22.31 -5.45
CA ASN A 206 -5.67 20.98 -5.12
C ASN A 206 -6.62 20.08 -4.29
N ASP A 207 -7.55 20.69 -3.53
CA ASP A 207 -8.40 20.00 -2.55
C ASP A 207 -9.80 19.71 -3.11
N PRO A 208 -10.42 18.55 -2.77
CA PRO A 208 -11.78 18.24 -3.20
C PRO A 208 -12.80 19.22 -2.60
N PRO A 209 -13.82 19.67 -3.35
CA PRO A 209 -14.74 20.73 -2.93
C PRO A 209 -15.91 20.23 -2.08
N PHE A 210 -16.57 21.15 -1.39
CA PHE A 210 -17.84 20.89 -0.72
C PHE A 210 -18.98 20.83 -1.75
N VAL A 211 -19.64 19.68 -1.87
CA VAL A 211 -20.74 19.47 -2.83
C VAL A 211 -22.13 19.74 -2.24
N LYS A 212 -23.13 19.84 -3.13
CA LYS A 212 -24.56 20.08 -2.81
C LYS A 212 -24.78 21.40 -2.06
N LEU A 213 -24.11 22.46 -2.51
CA LEU A 213 -24.22 23.81 -1.96
C LEU A 213 -25.39 24.58 -2.57
N ASP A 214 -25.96 25.51 -1.81
CA ASP A 214 -27.01 26.42 -2.24
C ASP A 214 -26.45 27.82 -2.61
N LEU A 215 -25.38 28.25 -1.92
CA LEU A 215 -24.60 29.47 -2.23
C LEU A 215 -23.09 29.21 -2.15
N ILE A 216 -22.33 29.78 -3.08
CA ILE A 216 -20.88 29.99 -2.96
C ILE A 216 -20.63 31.50 -2.92
N THR A 217 -19.81 31.96 -1.97
CA THR A 217 -19.21 33.30 -1.99
C THR A 217 -17.71 33.16 -2.25
N CYS A 218 -17.21 33.87 -3.26
CA CYS A 218 -15.79 33.85 -3.62
C CYS A 218 -15.42 35.26 -4.07
N ARG A 219 -14.96 36.08 -3.12
CA ARG A 219 -14.94 37.55 -3.27
C ARG A 219 -13.57 38.11 -2.97
N ASN A 220 -13.05 38.90 -3.90
CA ASN A 220 -11.70 39.46 -3.88
C ASN A 220 -10.56 38.41 -3.85
N LEU A 221 -10.84 37.16 -4.24
CA LEU A 221 -9.87 36.07 -4.35
C LEU A 221 -9.45 35.81 -5.81
N LEU A 222 -10.42 35.73 -6.73
CA LEU A 222 -10.19 35.41 -8.14
C LEU A 222 -9.34 36.47 -8.84
N ILE A 223 -9.31 37.71 -8.33
CA ILE A 223 -8.41 38.76 -8.79
C ILE A 223 -6.92 38.33 -8.77
N TYR A 224 -6.52 37.42 -7.88
CA TYR A 224 -5.14 36.94 -7.76
C TYR A 224 -4.79 35.78 -8.69
N PHE A 225 -5.78 35.01 -9.15
CA PHE A 225 -5.58 33.83 -10.01
C PHE A 225 -5.33 34.21 -11.47
N ASN A 226 -4.58 33.39 -12.21
CA ASN A 226 -4.52 33.48 -13.67
C ASN A 226 -5.84 33.01 -14.31
N ASN A 227 -5.99 33.14 -15.64
CA ASN A 227 -7.25 32.79 -16.31
C ASN A 227 -7.58 31.28 -16.20
N ASP A 228 -6.57 30.42 -16.19
CA ASP A 228 -6.73 28.97 -16.14
C ASP A 228 -7.24 28.51 -14.77
N LEU A 229 -6.66 29.02 -13.68
CA LEU A 229 -7.12 28.77 -12.32
C LEU A 229 -8.46 29.44 -12.02
N GLN A 230 -8.76 30.60 -12.62
CA GLN A 230 -10.14 31.14 -12.61
C GLN A 230 -11.12 30.16 -13.27
N LYS A 231 -10.79 29.63 -14.45
CA LYS A 231 -11.64 28.66 -15.17
C LYS A 231 -11.85 27.37 -14.38
N GLN A 232 -10.78 26.81 -13.81
CA GLN A 232 -10.85 25.64 -12.92
C GLN A 232 -11.71 25.93 -11.68
N SER A 233 -11.55 27.09 -11.04
CA SER A 233 -12.37 27.51 -9.90
C SER A 233 -13.85 27.60 -10.28
N PHE A 234 -14.19 28.19 -11.42
CA PHE A 234 -15.58 28.26 -11.90
C PHE A 234 -16.18 26.88 -12.22
N GLN A 235 -15.40 25.95 -12.78
CA GLN A 235 -15.83 24.56 -12.99
C GLN A 235 -16.10 23.84 -11.66
N ILE A 236 -15.21 24.02 -10.68
CA ILE A 236 -15.40 23.50 -9.31
C ILE A 236 -16.66 24.10 -8.67
N PHE A 237 -16.87 25.41 -8.78
CA PHE A 237 -18.05 26.08 -8.22
C PHE A 237 -19.35 25.59 -8.85
N HIS A 238 -19.39 25.41 -10.19
CA HIS A 238 -20.56 24.85 -10.86
C HIS A 238 -20.86 23.43 -10.36
N TYR A 239 -19.86 22.53 -10.37
CA TYR A 239 -20.02 21.16 -9.89
C TYR A 239 -20.50 21.10 -8.42
N SER A 240 -20.01 22.02 -7.59
CA SER A 240 -20.32 22.09 -6.15
C SER A 240 -21.75 22.56 -5.85
N LEU A 241 -22.30 23.45 -6.68
CA LEU A 241 -23.65 23.99 -6.53
C LEU A 241 -24.74 22.99 -6.94
N ARG A 242 -25.82 22.96 -6.16
CA ARG A 242 -27.12 22.40 -6.54
C ARG A 242 -27.66 23.08 -7.80
N PRO A 243 -28.57 22.43 -8.57
CA PRO A 243 -29.38 23.12 -9.57
C PRO A 243 -29.94 24.43 -8.98
N HIS A 244 -29.95 25.49 -9.79
CA HIS A 244 -30.39 26.83 -9.40
C HIS A 244 -29.58 27.53 -8.28
N GLY A 245 -28.51 26.93 -7.77
CA GLY A 245 -27.65 27.50 -6.73
C GLY A 245 -26.93 28.78 -7.17
N LEU A 246 -26.57 29.60 -6.18
CA LEU A 246 -26.05 30.96 -6.35
C LEU A 246 -24.52 31.04 -6.24
N LEU A 247 -23.91 31.93 -7.00
CA LEU A 247 -22.50 32.32 -6.91
C LEU A 247 -22.41 33.84 -6.70
N PHE A 248 -21.70 34.28 -5.66
CA PHE A 248 -21.54 35.68 -5.28
C PHE A 248 -20.06 36.11 -5.35
N LEU A 249 -19.77 37.13 -6.17
CA LEU A 249 -18.40 37.60 -6.47
C LEU A 249 -18.14 39.03 -5.96
N GLY A 250 -16.88 39.47 -5.94
CA GLY A 250 -16.46 40.83 -5.57
C GLY A 250 -16.55 41.83 -6.72
N LYS A 251 -16.46 43.14 -6.42
CA LYS A 251 -16.64 44.26 -7.39
C LYS A 251 -15.86 44.08 -8.69
N SER A 252 -14.59 43.67 -8.60
CA SER A 252 -13.68 43.55 -9.75
C SER A 252 -13.72 42.18 -10.45
N GLU A 253 -14.64 41.30 -10.08
CA GLU A 253 -14.69 39.91 -10.55
C GLU A 253 -15.92 39.64 -11.44
N SER A 254 -15.81 38.67 -12.34
CA SER A 254 -16.86 38.31 -13.31
C SER A 254 -16.67 36.87 -13.79
N VAL A 255 -17.76 36.24 -14.24
CA VAL A 255 -17.75 34.87 -14.79
C VAL A 255 -17.26 34.80 -16.24
N SER A 256 -16.68 35.87 -16.79
CA SER A 256 -16.38 36.03 -18.23
C SER A 256 -15.50 34.94 -18.85
N VAL A 257 -14.69 34.24 -18.04
CA VAL A 257 -13.81 33.12 -18.48
C VAL A 257 -14.58 31.78 -18.58
N ALA A 258 -15.81 31.73 -18.04
CA ALA A 258 -16.68 30.57 -17.92
C ALA A 258 -18.17 30.99 -18.00
N ALA A 259 -18.50 31.84 -18.98
CA ALA A 259 -19.84 32.43 -19.13
C ALA A 259 -20.92 31.42 -19.52
N ASP A 260 -20.51 30.26 -20.02
CA ASP A 260 -21.33 29.06 -20.25
C ASP A 260 -21.80 28.38 -18.96
N LEU A 261 -21.08 28.56 -17.85
CA LEU A 261 -21.39 27.94 -16.56
C LEU A 261 -22.42 28.75 -15.73
N PHE A 262 -22.52 30.06 -15.96
CA PHE A 262 -23.18 30.97 -15.02
C PHE A 262 -24.05 32.02 -15.71
N THR A 263 -25.35 31.97 -15.44
CA THR A 263 -26.28 33.04 -15.84
C THR A 263 -26.14 34.24 -14.91
N THR A 264 -26.17 35.44 -15.47
CA THR A 264 -26.10 36.70 -14.70
C THR A 264 -27.50 37.11 -14.24
N THR A 265 -27.65 37.52 -12.98
CA THR A 265 -28.92 38.00 -12.41
C THR A 265 -29.05 39.52 -12.53
N ASP A 266 -30.19 40.11 -12.09
CA ASP A 266 -30.38 41.57 -12.02
C ASP A 266 -29.23 42.27 -11.26
N SER A 267 -28.65 41.58 -10.27
CA SER A 267 -27.45 42.02 -9.56
C SER A 267 -26.21 41.58 -10.33
N LYS A 268 -25.43 42.56 -10.82
CA LYS A 268 -24.20 42.40 -11.61
C LYS A 268 -23.08 41.57 -10.95
N LYS A 269 -23.25 41.14 -9.70
CA LYS A 269 -22.28 40.38 -8.89
C LYS A 269 -22.82 39.04 -8.37
N ILE A 270 -24.08 38.73 -8.68
CA ILE A 270 -24.74 37.49 -8.30
C ILE A 270 -25.11 36.73 -9.57
N PHE A 271 -24.72 35.46 -9.60
CA PHE A 271 -24.87 34.57 -10.73
C PHE A 271 -25.61 33.31 -10.29
N ARG A 272 -26.34 32.66 -11.19
CA ARG A 272 -27.03 31.40 -10.94
C ARG A 272 -26.40 30.32 -11.82
N LYS A 273 -26.16 29.13 -11.23
CA LYS A 273 -25.67 27.95 -11.96
C LYS A 273 -26.55 27.72 -13.21
N ALA A 274 -25.93 27.67 -14.38
CA ALA A 274 -26.60 27.36 -15.64
C ALA A 274 -26.77 25.84 -15.80
N ASP A 275 -27.87 25.42 -16.43
CA ASP A 275 -28.16 24.01 -16.72
C ASP A 275 -27.36 23.53 -17.95
N ALA A 276 -26.03 23.47 -17.78
CA ALA A 276 -25.06 23.09 -18.80
C ALA A 276 -24.62 21.62 -18.63
N THR A 277 -24.89 20.79 -19.64
CA THR A 277 -24.53 19.37 -19.66
C THR A 277 -23.02 19.20 -19.92
N LEU A 278 -22.24 18.99 -18.85
CA LEU A 278 -20.77 19.05 -18.90
C LEU A 278 -20.10 17.85 -18.23
N ASN A 279 -19.19 17.21 -18.97
CA ASN A 279 -18.30 16.16 -18.48
C ASN A 279 -17.08 16.79 -17.78
N TYR A 280 -17.21 17.07 -16.48
CA TYR A 280 -16.13 17.68 -15.69
C TYR A 280 -14.98 16.70 -15.41
N GLN A 281 -13.84 16.87 -16.08
CA GLN A 281 -12.56 16.28 -15.62
C GLN A 281 -11.94 17.13 -14.50
N LEU A 282 -12.54 17.12 -13.30
CA LEU A 282 -11.94 17.76 -12.13
C LEU A 282 -10.72 16.93 -11.67
N ARG A 283 -9.54 17.54 -11.64
CA ARG A 283 -8.28 16.92 -11.22
C ARG A 283 -7.84 17.53 -9.88
N PHE A 284 -7.76 16.72 -8.83
CA PHE A 284 -7.43 17.18 -7.48
C PHE A 284 -6.10 16.56 -7.00
N SER A 285 -5.08 17.39 -6.79
CA SER A 285 -3.73 16.91 -6.48
C SER A 285 -3.61 16.21 -5.13
N ARG A 286 -4.52 16.42 -4.16
CA ARG A 286 -4.47 15.70 -2.87
C ARG A 286 -4.65 14.18 -2.98
N PHE A 287 -5.15 13.67 -4.10
CA PHE A 287 -5.21 12.22 -4.37
C PHE A 287 -4.06 11.70 -5.24
N LYS A 288 -3.09 12.54 -5.65
CA LYS A 288 -1.85 12.06 -6.24
C LYS A 288 -0.99 11.38 -5.19
N ASN A 289 -1.01 10.04 -5.20
CA ASN A 289 0.00 9.23 -4.53
C ASN A 289 1.41 9.73 -4.88
N GLN A 290 2.35 9.71 -3.93
CA GLN A 290 3.73 10.18 -4.17
C GLN A 290 4.42 9.46 -5.36
N ARG A 291 3.99 8.23 -5.67
CA ARG A 291 4.38 7.50 -6.90
C ARG A 291 4.10 8.30 -8.19
N GLU A 292 2.96 8.99 -8.29
CA GLU A 292 2.66 9.87 -9.43
C GLU A 292 3.48 11.16 -9.42
N ARG A 293 3.84 11.70 -8.24
CA ARG A 293 4.70 12.90 -8.19
C ARG A 293 6.10 12.58 -8.71
N MET A 294 6.70 11.47 -8.26
CA MET A 294 7.97 10.96 -8.78
C MET A 294 7.92 10.55 -10.26
N ALA A 295 6.77 10.03 -10.74
CA ALA A 295 6.56 9.80 -12.17
C ALA A 295 6.48 11.11 -12.98
N SER A 296 5.81 12.13 -12.43
CA SER A 296 5.64 13.43 -13.10
C SER A 296 6.93 14.25 -13.16
N GLU A 297 7.82 14.13 -12.16
CA GLU A 297 9.16 14.72 -12.20
C GLU A 297 10.01 14.06 -13.30
N LYS A 298 9.86 12.73 -13.52
CA LYS A 298 10.41 12.02 -14.70
C LYS A 298 9.65 12.28 -16.03
N GLN A 299 8.59 13.09 -16.03
CA GLN A 299 7.85 13.50 -17.24
C GLN A 299 8.05 14.97 -17.62
N LYS A 300 8.50 15.86 -16.72
CA LYS A 300 8.76 17.28 -17.08
C LYS A 300 9.85 17.44 -18.16
N ASP A 301 10.79 16.51 -18.28
CA ASP A 301 11.76 16.41 -19.39
C ASP A 301 11.17 15.81 -20.69
N LYS A 302 9.84 15.67 -20.80
CA LYS A 302 9.16 15.18 -22.01
C LYS A 302 8.19 16.21 -22.61
N VAL A 303 8.67 17.44 -22.83
CA VAL A 303 8.30 18.15 -24.07
C VAL A 303 9.01 17.46 -25.25
N ARG A 304 8.61 16.21 -25.53
CA ARG A 304 9.05 15.48 -26.71
C ARG A 304 8.23 15.94 -27.90
N ASN A 305 8.83 15.91 -29.09
CA ASN A 305 8.11 15.96 -30.36
C ASN A 305 7.28 14.68 -30.52
N MET A 306 6.15 14.59 -29.82
CA MET A 306 5.19 13.50 -30.00
C MET A 306 4.51 13.65 -31.36
N SER A 307 4.35 12.54 -32.08
CA SER A 307 3.59 12.55 -33.32
C SER A 307 2.13 12.87 -33.03
N ILE A 308 1.41 13.41 -34.01
CA ILE A 308 -0.06 13.51 -33.98
C ILE A 308 -0.66 12.11 -33.68
N ILE A 309 0.00 11.04 -34.15
CA ILE A 309 -0.34 9.64 -33.88
C ILE A 309 -0.27 9.32 -32.37
N ASP A 310 0.71 9.85 -31.64
CA ASP A 310 0.90 9.52 -30.22
C ASP A 310 -0.05 10.33 -29.33
N VAL A 311 -0.29 11.59 -29.68
CA VAL A 311 -1.37 12.41 -29.08
C VAL A 311 -2.74 11.78 -29.36
N ALA A 312 -2.96 11.20 -30.54
CA ALA A 312 -4.19 10.48 -30.87
C ALA A 312 -4.34 9.17 -30.08
N LYS A 313 -3.27 8.36 -29.92
CA LYS A 313 -3.29 7.17 -29.05
C LYS A 313 -3.67 7.54 -27.61
N GLU A 314 -3.03 8.57 -27.05
CA GLU A 314 -3.27 9.02 -25.68
C GLU A 314 -4.70 9.59 -25.52
N THR A 315 -5.18 10.35 -26.52
CA THR A 315 -6.57 10.83 -26.57
C THR A 315 -7.58 9.68 -26.65
N LEU A 316 -7.32 8.65 -27.45
CA LEU A 316 -8.19 7.47 -27.54
C LEU A 316 -8.21 6.68 -26.22
N TYR A 317 -7.05 6.47 -25.60
CA TYR A 317 -6.90 5.79 -24.30
C TYR A 317 -7.70 6.49 -23.19
N TYR A 318 -7.60 7.83 -23.07
CA TYR A 318 -8.33 8.60 -22.05
C TYR A 318 -9.79 8.94 -22.40
N LYS A 319 -10.26 8.62 -23.62
CA LYS A 319 -11.64 8.90 -24.09
C LYS A 319 -12.41 7.62 -24.45
N PHE A 320 -11.92 6.45 -24.05
CA PHE A 320 -12.60 5.18 -24.30
C PHE A 320 -13.82 5.04 -23.38
N GLU A 321 -15.02 4.92 -23.95
CA GLU A 321 -16.29 5.00 -23.21
C GLU A 321 -16.72 3.68 -22.55
N HIS A 322 -15.95 2.59 -22.73
CA HIS A 322 -16.27 1.26 -22.20
C HIS A 322 -15.09 0.73 -21.38
N PRO A 323 -15.31 0.24 -20.15
CA PRO A 323 -14.25 -0.31 -19.31
C PRO A 323 -13.69 -1.61 -19.91
N PHE A 324 -12.40 -1.85 -19.69
CA PHE A 324 -11.68 -2.97 -20.30
C PHE A 324 -10.56 -3.52 -19.42
N VAL A 325 -10.14 -4.74 -19.76
CA VAL A 325 -9.08 -5.51 -19.11
C VAL A 325 -8.06 -5.94 -20.17
N ILE A 326 -6.77 -5.94 -19.81
CA ILE A 326 -5.72 -6.60 -20.59
C ILE A 326 -5.33 -7.90 -19.86
N VAL A 327 -5.46 -9.03 -20.53
CA VAL A 327 -5.08 -10.36 -20.02
C VAL A 327 -4.01 -11.05 -20.88
N ASN A 328 -3.19 -11.89 -20.26
CA ASN A 328 -2.25 -12.77 -20.99
C ASN A 328 -2.94 -14.04 -21.53
N GLY A 329 -2.18 -14.94 -22.16
CA GLY A 329 -2.68 -16.21 -22.68
C GLY A 329 -3.34 -17.14 -21.64
N GLN A 330 -2.98 -17.01 -20.36
CA GLN A 330 -3.54 -17.76 -19.23
C GLN A 330 -4.77 -17.08 -18.60
N SER A 331 -5.20 -15.93 -19.14
CA SER A 331 -6.30 -15.10 -18.62
C SER A 331 -6.00 -14.38 -17.31
N GLU A 332 -4.73 -14.23 -16.94
CA GLU A 332 -4.32 -13.37 -15.84
C GLU A 332 -4.45 -11.90 -16.21
N ILE A 333 -5.08 -11.14 -15.33
CA ILE A 333 -5.26 -9.69 -15.44
C ILE A 333 -3.91 -9.00 -15.22
N LYS A 334 -3.42 -8.27 -16.24
CA LYS A 334 -2.22 -7.43 -16.12
C LYS A 334 -2.54 -5.94 -16.02
N GLU A 335 -3.60 -5.46 -16.67
CA GLU A 335 -4.04 -4.06 -16.60
C GLU A 335 -5.58 -3.94 -16.62
N VAL A 336 -6.12 -2.90 -15.97
CA VAL A 336 -7.56 -2.67 -15.76
C VAL A 336 -7.88 -1.20 -15.96
N HIS A 337 -8.91 -0.91 -16.77
CA HIS A 337 -9.34 0.47 -17.07
C HIS A 337 -10.84 0.64 -16.93
N GLY A 338 -11.23 1.75 -16.27
CA GLY A 338 -12.62 2.04 -15.93
C GLY A 338 -13.14 1.23 -14.73
N SER A 339 -14.44 1.33 -14.47
CA SER A 339 -15.10 0.60 -13.37
C SER A 339 -15.62 -0.75 -13.84
N LEU A 340 -15.05 -1.84 -13.31
CA LEU A 340 -15.47 -3.22 -13.60
C LEU A 340 -16.33 -3.83 -12.49
N ARG A 341 -16.72 -3.05 -11.47
CA ARG A 341 -17.46 -3.52 -10.28
C ARG A 341 -18.83 -4.16 -10.57
N LEU A 342 -19.36 -4.00 -11.79
CA LEU A 342 -20.61 -4.64 -12.25
C LEU A 342 -20.37 -6.00 -12.92
N TYR A 343 -19.12 -6.38 -13.20
CA TYR A 343 -18.76 -7.54 -14.02
C TYR A 343 -17.76 -8.47 -13.31
N LEU A 344 -16.87 -7.89 -12.48
CA LEU A 344 -15.87 -8.61 -11.70
C LEU A 344 -16.10 -8.38 -10.19
N GLU A 345 -16.09 -9.46 -9.43
CA GLU A 345 -16.13 -9.49 -7.97
C GLU A 345 -14.89 -10.22 -7.40
N ILE A 346 -14.63 -10.05 -6.10
CA ILE A 346 -13.52 -10.72 -5.40
C ILE A 346 -14.10 -11.87 -4.59
N GLY A 347 -14.00 -13.09 -5.11
CA GLY A 347 -14.45 -14.30 -4.42
C GLY A 347 -13.67 -14.58 -3.12
N GLN A 348 -14.30 -15.31 -2.20
CA GLN A 348 -13.65 -15.74 -0.97
C GLN A 348 -12.67 -16.88 -1.28
N GLY A 349 -11.39 -16.70 -0.94
CA GLY A 349 -10.35 -17.71 -1.20
C GLY A 349 -8.95 -17.10 -1.31
N THR A 350 -8.04 -17.81 -1.97
CA THR A 350 -6.69 -17.30 -2.27
C THR A 350 -6.74 -16.25 -3.38
N MET A 351 -6.06 -15.12 -3.18
CA MET A 351 -6.08 -14.00 -4.12
C MET A 351 -5.36 -14.37 -5.43
N ASN A 352 -6.14 -14.68 -6.47
CA ASN A 352 -5.63 -15.05 -7.79
C ASN A 352 -6.29 -14.14 -8.86
N ALA A 353 -5.48 -13.35 -9.55
CA ALA A 353 -5.93 -12.31 -10.49
C ALA A 353 -6.31 -12.87 -11.87
N ASN A 354 -7.08 -13.96 -11.92
CA ASN A 354 -7.53 -14.58 -13.16
C ASN A 354 -8.95 -14.13 -13.52
N LEU A 355 -9.14 -13.68 -14.77
CA LEU A 355 -10.41 -13.10 -15.24
C LEU A 355 -11.60 -14.06 -15.05
N HIS A 356 -11.42 -15.36 -15.32
CA HIS A 356 -12.49 -16.36 -15.21
C HIS A 356 -12.83 -16.72 -13.76
N LYS A 357 -11.95 -16.42 -12.80
CA LYS A 357 -12.19 -16.61 -11.35
C LYS A 357 -12.79 -15.37 -10.68
N MET A 358 -12.75 -14.22 -11.35
CA MET A 358 -13.26 -12.95 -10.84
C MET A 358 -14.56 -12.51 -11.52
N ALA A 359 -14.89 -12.99 -12.72
CA ALA A 359 -16.13 -12.65 -13.40
C ALA A 359 -17.37 -13.31 -12.75
N ASN A 360 -18.53 -12.64 -12.84
CA ASN A 360 -19.82 -13.25 -12.49
C ASN A 360 -20.01 -14.58 -13.25
N PRO A 361 -20.47 -15.68 -12.61
CA PRO A 361 -20.58 -17.00 -13.23
C PRO A 361 -21.29 -17.04 -14.59
N GLU A 362 -22.34 -16.24 -14.79
CA GLU A 362 -23.10 -16.18 -16.05
C GLU A 362 -22.26 -15.59 -17.21
N LEU A 363 -21.24 -14.78 -16.88
CA LEU A 363 -20.31 -14.19 -17.84
C LEU A 363 -19.11 -15.10 -18.14
N VAL A 364 -18.73 -16.00 -17.22
CA VAL A 364 -17.54 -16.87 -17.38
C VAL A 364 -17.64 -17.75 -18.62
N THR A 365 -18.80 -18.35 -18.88
CA THR A 365 -19.04 -19.20 -20.06
C THR A 365 -18.81 -18.43 -21.37
N VAL A 366 -19.33 -17.21 -21.46
CA VAL A 366 -19.17 -16.34 -22.65
C VAL A 366 -17.72 -15.85 -22.79
N LEU A 367 -17.06 -15.53 -21.68
CA LEU A 367 -15.64 -15.14 -21.66
C LEU A 367 -14.72 -16.28 -22.12
N LYS A 368 -14.90 -17.51 -21.63
CA LYS A 368 -14.17 -18.70 -22.10
C LYS A 368 -14.39 -18.91 -23.61
N ALA A 369 -15.65 -18.91 -24.06
CA ALA A 369 -16.01 -19.13 -25.46
C ALA A 369 -15.38 -18.11 -26.42
N LEU A 370 -15.55 -16.81 -26.14
CA LEU A 370 -14.95 -15.74 -26.93
C LEU A 370 -13.41 -15.82 -26.93
N GLN A 371 -12.78 -16.14 -25.80
CA GLN A 371 -11.32 -16.22 -25.72
C GLN A 371 -10.78 -17.42 -26.52
N ALA A 372 -11.46 -18.57 -26.49
CA ALA A 372 -11.13 -19.72 -27.33
C ALA A 372 -11.26 -19.38 -28.83
N GLN A 373 -12.36 -18.72 -29.22
CA GLN A 373 -12.56 -18.26 -30.59
C GLN A 373 -11.49 -17.25 -31.04
N VAL A 374 -11.09 -16.29 -30.20
CA VAL A 374 -10.03 -15.31 -30.52
C VAL A 374 -8.66 -15.98 -30.59
N LYS A 375 -8.35 -16.96 -29.73
CA LYS A 375 -7.13 -17.79 -29.82
C LYS A 375 -7.09 -18.61 -31.12
N LYS A 376 -8.25 -19.15 -31.57
CA LYS A 376 -8.39 -20.00 -32.75
C LYS A 376 -8.35 -19.23 -34.08
N THR A 377 -8.83 -17.97 -34.13
CA THR A 377 -8.87 -17.17 -35.36
C THR A 377 -7.86 -16.01 -35.44
N GLY A 378 -7.35 -15.51 -34.32
CA GLY A 378 -6.56 -14.27 -34.28
C GLY A 378 -7.34 -12.99 -34.60
N VAL A 379 -8.67 -13.04 -34.66
CA VAL A 379 -9.55 -11.91 -35.05
C VAL A 379 -10.46 -11.50 -33.88
N PRO A 380 -10.74 -10.19 -33.67
CA PRO A 380 -11.61 -9.73 -32.59
C PRO A 380 -13.09 -10.18 -32.69
N HIS A 381 -13.55 -10.99 -31.73
CA HIS A 381 -14.93 -11.48 -31.63
C HIS A 381 -15.81 -10.65 -30.69
N LEU A 382 -17.13 -10.83 -30.79
CA LEU A 382 -18.17 -10.04 -30.13
C LEU A 382 -19.32 -10.95 -29.67
N SER A 383 -19.77 -10.84 -28.42
CA SER A 383 -20.91 -11.63 -27.93
C SER A 383 -22.25 -11.16 -28.50
N HIS A 384 -23.26 -12.03 -28.41
CA HIS A 384 -24.65 -11.63 -28.30
C HIS A 384 -24.87 -10.75 -27.06
N ILE A 385 -26.08 -10.22 -26.86
CA ILE A 385 -26.39 -9.47 -25.63
C ILE A 385 -26.58 -10.47 -24.50
N VAL A 386 -25.61 -10.56 -23.59
CA VAL A 386 -25.65 -11.41 -22.41
C VAL A 386 -26.54 -10.73 -21.38
N LYS A 387 -27.61 -11.43 -20.95
CA LYS A 387 -28.35 -11.07 -19.75
C LYS A 387 -27.65 -11.72 -18.56
N PHE A 388 -27.41 -10.97 -17.48
CA PHE A 388 -26.94 -11.50 -16.21
C PHE A 388 -27.66 -10.82 -15.03
N ASN A 389 -27.78 -11.49 -13.90
CA ASN A 389 -28.38 -10.93 -12.70
C ASN A 389 -27.31 -10.40 -11.72
N LEU A 390 -27.61 -9.25 -11.09
CA LEU A 390 -26.79 -8.69 -10.03
C LEU A 390 -27.68 -7.93 -9.03
N TYR A 391 -27.66 -8.34 -7.75
CA TYR A 391 -28.47 -7.72 -6.67
C TYR A 391 -29.97 -7.59 -7.03
N ASP A 392 -30.60 -8.69 -7.44
CA ASP A 392 -32.01 -8.80 -7.90
C ASP A 392 -32.37 -7.91 -9.11
N ASN A 393 -31.37 -7.37 -9.82
CA ASN A 393 -31.58 -6.55 -11.02
C ASN A 393 -31.02 -7.25 -12.26
N ASP A 394 -31.78 -7.19 -13.35
CA ASP A 394 -31.36 -7.71 -14.65
C ASP A 394 -30.46 -6.69 -15.35
N HIS A 395 -29.31 -7.16 -15.84
CA HIS A 395 -28.33 -6.36 -16.56
C HIS A 395 -28.02 -6.95 -17.94
N TYR A 396 -27.87 -6.08 -18.93
CA TYR A 396 -27.61 -6.46 -20.32
C TYR A 396 -26.23 -5.95 -20.74
N LEU A 397 -25.41 -6.84 -21.29
CA LEU A 397 -23.98 -6.63 -21.54
C LEU A 397 -23.58 -7.21 -22.88
N ARG A 398 -22.70 -6.51 -23.61
CA ARG A 398 -22.00 -7.04 -24.77
C ARG A 398 -20.50 -7.05 -24.49
N ILE A 399 -19.87 -8.20 -24.68
CA ILE A 399 -18.44 -8.42 -24.45
C ILE A 399 -17.73 -8.48 -25.79
N ARG A 400 -16.57 -7.81 -25.90
CA ARG A 400 -15.69 -7.88 -27.07
C ARG A 400 -14.30 -8.29 -26.64
N ILE A 401 -13.76 -9.35 -27.25
CA ILE A 401 -12.37 -9.78 -27.03
C ILE A 401 -11.58 -9.55 -28.31
N ALA A 402 -10.40 -8.94 -28.21
CA ALA A 402 -9.49 -8.65 -29.31
C ALA A 402 -8.05 -9.04 -28.92
N PRO A 403 -7.25 -9.66 -29.81
CA PRO A 403 -5.83 -9.81 -29.54
C PRO A 403 -5.13 -8.44 -29.69
N LEU A 404 -4.11 -8.18 -28.88
CA LEU A 404 -3.25 -7.01 -29.09
C LEU A 404 -2.36 -7.23 -30.32
N ILE A 405 -2.16 -6.16 -31.09
CA ILE A 405 -1.47 -6.15 -32.40
C ILE A 405 0.01 -6.54 -32.29
N TYR A 406 0.59 -6.42 -31.09
CA TYR A 406 1.99 -6.75 -30.80
C TYR A 406 2.07 -7.67 -29.58
N MET A 407 2.89 -8.71 -29.66
CA MET A 407 3.36 -9.46 -28.50
C MET A 407 4.27 -8.55 -27.64
N VAL A 408 4.27 -8.77 -26.33
CA VAL A 408 5.13 -8.03 -25.39
C VAL A 408 5.90 -9.05 -24.56
N ARG A 409 7.24 -9.02 -24.65
CA ARG A 409 8.11 -10.05 -24.06
C ARG A 409 7.71 -11.48 -24.50
N GLU A 410 7.44 -11.65 -25.79
CA GLU A 410 7.06 -12.93 -26.43
C GLU A 410 5.69 -13.50 -25.97
N GLU A 411 5.04 -12.90 -24.96
CA GLU A 411 3.65 -13.20 -24.60
C GLU A 411 2.63 -12.52 -25.54
N GLN A 412 1.60 -13.26 -25.94
CA GLN A 412 0.41 -12.73 -26.62
C GLN A 412 -0.64 -12.28 -25.59
N TYR A 413 -1.13 -11.05 -25.79
CA TYR A 413 -2.12 -10.40 -24.92
C TYR A 413 -3.47 -10.20 -25.60
N TYR A 414 -4.52 -10.10 -24.79
CA TYR A 414 -5.91 -9.95 -25.21
C TYR A 414 -6.59 -8.82 -24.44
N LEU A 415 -7.29 -7.96 -25.18
CA LEU A 415 -8.12 -6.87 -24.71
C LEU A 415 -9.57 -7.36 -24.58
N VAL A 416 -10.12 -7.33 -23.36
CA VAL A 416 -11.51 -7.69 -23.06
C VAL A 416 -12.27 -6.43 -22.69
N MET A 417 -13.28 -6.05 -23.48
CA MET A 417 -14.07 -4.82 -23.31
C MET A 417 -15.52 -5.12 -22.94
N PHE A 418 -16.08 -4.34 -22.02
CA PHE A 418 -17.41 -4.54 -21.44
C PHE A 418 -18.36 -3.39 -21.79
N GLN A 419 -19.22 -3.59 -22.79
CA GLN A 419 -20.22 -2.60 -23.23
C GLN A 419 -21.57 -2.85 -22.53
N LYS A 420 -21.91 -2.00 -21.56
CA LYS A 420 -23.27 -1.97 -20.99
C LYS A 420 -24.28 -1.66 -22.09
N VAL A 421 -25.37 -2.41 -22.15
CA VAL A 421 -26.54 -2.12 -22.98
C VAL A 421 -27.69 -1.72 -22.04
N GLU A 422 -28.35 -0.60 -22.33
CA GLU A 422 -29.58 -0.22 -21.63
C GLU A 422 -30.79 -0.62 -22.50
N PRO A 423 -31.79 -1.33 -21.95
CA PRO A 423 -32.97 -1.72 -22.71
C PRO A 423 -33.82 -0.49 -23.02
N SER A 424 -33.89 -0.10 -24.30
CA SER A 424 -34.80 0.93 -24.78
C SER A 424 -36.12 0.31 -25.24
N ASP A 425 -37.24 1.01 -25.02
CA ASP A 425 -38.59 0.51 -25.32
C ASP A 425 -38.78 0.06 -26.78
N GLN A 426 -37.97 0.60 -27.69
CA GLN A 426 -37.98 0.26 -29.12
C GLN A 426 -37.63 -1.21 -29.40
N ILE A 427 -36.85 -1.88 -28.53
CA ILE A 427 -36.51 -3.30 -28.68
C ILE A 427 -37.74 -4.18 -28.36
N LEU A 428 -38.41 -3.89 -27.23
CA LEU A 428 -39.64 -4.56 -26.80
C LEU A 428 -40.82 -4.36 -27.78
N ASP A 429 -40.80 -3.25 -28.53
CA ASP A 429 -41.82 -2.93 -29.54
C ASP A 429 -41.48 -3.45 -30.95
N LEU A 430 -40.26 -3.98 -31.15
CA LEU A 430 -39.85 -4.77 -32.32
C LEU A 430 -40.20 -6.25 -32.13
N GLU A 431 -39.95 -6.83 -30.95
CA GLU A 431 -40.32 -8.22 -30.63
C GLU A 431 -41.82 -8.49 -30.89
N LYS A 432 -42.71 -7.56 -30.51
CA LYS A 432 -44.15 -7.68 -30.76
C LYS A 432 -44.56 -7.62 -32.24
N LYS A 433 -43.69 -7.09 -33.13
CA LYS A 433 -43.96 -6.94 -34.57
C LYS A 433 -43.33 -8.05 -35.40
N LEU A 434 -42.29 -8.71 -34.89
CA LEU A 434 -41.58 -9.81 -35.55
C LEU A 434 -42.29 -11.17 -35.42
N ASN A 435 -43.55 -11.20 -34.98
CA ASN A 435 -44.33 -12.43 -34.76
C ASN A 435 -44.90 -13.00 -36.08
N THR A 436 -44.05 -13.07 -37.11
CA THR A 436 -44.26 -13.70 -38.42
C THR A 436 -43.22 -14.82 -38.59
N GLN A 437 -43.58 -15.84 -39.38
CA GLN A 437 -42.90 -17.15 -39.43
C GLN A 437 -41.37 -17.09 -39.48
N ASP A 438 -40.81 -16.14 -40.24
CA ASP A 438 -39.36 -15.93 -40.41
C ASP A 438 -38.58 -15.83 -39.09
N PHE A 439 -39.18 -15.29 -38.02
CA PHE A 439 -38.53 -15.15 -36.71
C PHE A 439 -38.51 -16.48 -35.92
N VAL A 440 -39.45 -17.39 -36.20
CA VAL A 440 -39.43 -18.75 -35.64
C VAL A 440 -38.31 -19.55 -36.30
N ASP A 441 -38.16 -19.46 -37.62
CA ASP A 441 -37.08 -20.14 -38.34
C ASP A 441 -35.70 -19.56 -38.00
N LEU A 442 -35.61 -18.23 -37.81
CA LEU A 442 -34.40 -17.59 -37.26
C LEU A 442 -34.09 -18.07 -35.83
N ARG A 443 -35.10 -18.14 -34.93
CA ARG A 443 -34.85 -18.58 -33.55
C ARG A 443 -34.56 -20.08 -33.45
N ILE A 444 -35.13 -20.91 -34.32
CA ILE A 444 -34.73 -22.33 -34.47
C ILE A 444 -33.26 -22.39 -34.87
N LYS A 445 -32.84 -21.62 -35.87
CA LYS A 445 -31.43 -21.59 -36.28
C LYS A 445 -30.50 -21.06 -35.20
N GLU A 446 -30.87 -20.01 -34.47
CA GLU A 446 -30.11 -19.54 -33.30
C GLU A 446 -29.99 -20.62 -32.22
N LEU A 447 -31.06 -21.38 -31.96
CA LEU A 447 -31.05 -22.50 -31.02
C LEU A 447 -30.21 -23.69 -31.54
N GLU A 448 -30.15 -23.93 -32.85
CA GLU A 448 -29.27 -24.92 -33.46
C GLU A 448 -27.79 -24.50 -33.38
N ASP A 449 -27.48 -23.22 -33.61
CA ASP A 449 -26.13 -22.65 -33.47
C ASP A 449 -25.70 -22.60 -31.97
N GLU A 450 -26.61 -22.27 -31.04
CA GLU A 450 -26.41 -22.39 -29.58
C GLU A 450 -26.19 -23.85 -29.16
N LEU A 451 -26.94 -24.80 -29.72
CA LEU A 451 -26.82 -26.24 -29.44
C LEU A 451 -25.57 -26.88 -30.07
N ALA A 452 -25.09 -26.35 -31.20
CA ALA A 452 -23.81 -26.71 -31.78
C ALA A 452 -22.64 -26.16 -30.94
N SER A 453 -22.69 -24.89 -30.53
CA SER A 453 -21.67 -24.27 -29.68
C SER A 453 -21.58 -24.94 -28.31
N THR A 454 -22.71 -25.25 -27.68
CA THR A 454 -22.71 -25.99 -26.40
C THR A 454 -22.21 -27.42 -26.52
N LYS A 455 -22.40 -28.09 -27.67
CA LYS A 455 -21.74 -29.38 -27.96
C LYS A 455 -20.22 -29.24 -28.15
N GLU A 456 -19.74 -28.24 -28.90
CA GLU A 456 -18.29 -27.97 -29.03
C GLU A 456 -17.70 -27.66 -27.64
N HIS A 457 -18.38 -26.87 -26.80
CA HIS A 457 -17.94 -26.58 -25.43
C HIS A 457 -17.97 -27.81 -24.50
N LEU A 458 -18.99 -28.67 -24.58
CA LEU A 458 -19.04 -29.91 -23.81
C LEU A 458 -17.91 -30.86 -24.22
N GLN A 459 -17.62 -30.96 -25.52
CA GLN A 459 -16.53 -31.81 -26.02
C GLN A 459 -15.15 -31.25 -25.60
N ILE A 460 -14.93 -29.94 -25.72
CA ILE A 460 -13.71 -29.29 -25.19
C ILE A 460 -13.59 -29.53 -23.67
N PHE A 461 -14.70 -29.54 -22.92
CA PHE A 461 -14.68 -29.78 -21.49
C PHE A 461 -14.44 -31.25 -21.12
N THR A 462 -14.88 -32.22 -21.94
CA THR A 462 -14.47 -33.62 -21.77
C THR A 462 -13.00 -33.82 -22.13
N GLU A 463 -12.49 -33.17 -23.18
CA GLU A 463 -11.06 -33.20 -23.54
C GLU A 463 -10.19 -32.52 -22.45
N GLU A 464 -10.65 -31.41 -21.84
CA GLU A 464 -10.01 -30.75 -20.69
C GLU A 464 -10.04 -31.66 -19.44
N LEU A 465 -11.15 -32.37 -19.17
CA LEU A 465 -11.25 -33.34 -18.07
C LEU A 465 -10.36 -34.57 -18.27
N GLU A 466 -10.36 -35.17 -19.46
CA GLU A 466 -9.52 -36.32 -19.80
C GLU A 466 -8.04 -35.97 -19.64
N ALA A 467 -7.60 -34.81 -20.16
CA ALA A 467 -6.24 -34.31 -19.95
C ALA A 467 -5.90 -34.11 -18.46
N THR A 468 -6.78 -33.50 -17.65
CA THR A 468 -6.51 -33.37 -16.20
C THR A 468 -6.48 -34.72 -15.46
N ASN A 469 -7.16 -35.74 -15.98
CA ASN A 469 -7.15 -37.09 -15.42
C ASN A 469 -5.86 -37.84 -15.79
N GLU A 470 -5.33 -37.65 -17.00
CA GLU A 470 -4.00 -38.12 -17.41
C GLU A 470 -2.88 -37.40 -16.63
N GLU A 471 -2.97 -36.08 -16.42
CA GLU A 471 -2.06 -35.34 -15.53
C GLU A 471 -2.10 -35.86 -14.09
N LEU A 472 -3.30 -36.08 -13.52
CA LEU A 472 -3.45 -36.65 -12.17
C LEU A 472 -2.91 -38.07 -12.06
N GLN A 473 -3.08 -38.92 -13.09
CA GLN A 473 -2.48 -40.25 -13.11
C GLN A 473 -0.95 -40.15 -13.17
N THR A 474 -0.40 -39.28 -14.02
CA THR A 474 1.04 -39.06 -14.17
C THR A 474 1.66 -38.59 -12.84
N ILE A 475 1.03 -37.62 -12.16
CA ILE A 475 1.45 -37.13 -10.83
C ILE A 475 1.38 -38.25 -9.78
N ASN A 476 0.40 -39.16 -9.88
CA ASN A 476 0.29 -40.30 -8.96
C ASN A 476 1.37 -41.37 -9.22
N GLU A 477 1.75 -41.59 -10.49
CA GLU A 477 2.87 -42.46 -10.87
C GLU A 477 4.24 -41.86 -10.47
N GLU A 478 4.44 -40.54 -10.64
CA GLU A 478 5.61 -39.82 -10.11
C GLU A 478 5.68 -39.87 -8.58
N LEU A 479 4.55 -39.69 -7.88
CA LEU A 479 4.48 -39.82 -6.43
C LEU A 479 4.77 -41.26 -5.97
N GLN A 480 4.32 -42.29 -6.69
CA GLN A 480 4.67 -43.67 -6.36
C GLN A 480 6.17 -43.90 -6.57
N SER A 481 6.73 -43.47 -7.71
CA SER A 481 8.17 -43.54 -8.00
C SER A 481 9.02 -42.86 -6.91
N ALA A 482 8.63 -41.65 -6.48
CA ALA A 482 9.32 -40.93 -5.40
C ALA A 482 9.20 -41.64 -4.03
N ASN A 483 8.10 -42.35 -3.75
CA ASN A 483 8.00 -43.19 -2.55
C ASN A 483 8.88 -44.45 -2.65
N GLU A 484 9.02 -45.05 -3.83
CA GLU A 484 9.91 -46.18 -4.07
C GLU A 484 11.40 -45.76 -3.98
N GLU A 485 11.76 -44.58 -4.50
CA GLU A 485 13.10 -43.98 -4.35
C GLU A 485 13.41 -43.64 -2.89
N LEU A 486 12.48 -43.00 -2.16
CA LEU A 486 12.62 -42.76 -0.72
C LEU A 486 12.73 -44.06 0.08
N LYS A 487 12.05 -45.14 -0.32
CA LYS A 487 12.19 -46.45 0.32
C LYS A 487 13.56 -47.06 0.04
N SER A 488 14.06 -47.00 -1.20
CA SER A 488 15.41 -47.43 -1.55
C SER A 488 16.48 -46.65 -0.77
N SER A 489 16.33 -45.33 -0.64
CA SER A 489 17.26 -44.49 0.13
C SER A 489 17.23 -44.79 1.63
N ASN A 490 16.08 -45.18 2.20
CA ASN A 490 16.03 -45.68 3.58
C ASN A 490 16.72 -47.04 3.72
N GLU A 491 16.59 -47.96 2.75
CA GLU A 491 17.28 -49.26 2.75
C GLU A 491 18.81 -49.11 2.57
N GLU A 492 19.26 -48.13 1.79
CA GLU A 492 20.68 -47.74 1.70
C GLU A 492 21.20 -47.10 3.00
N LEU A 493 20.38 -46.30 3.70
CA LEU A 493 20.75 -45.74 5.00
C LEU A 493 20.77 -46.82 6.11
N GLU A 494 19.86 -47.79 6.07
CA GLU A 494 19.83 -48.91 7.01
C GLU A 494 21.06 -49.82 6.83
N THR A 495 21.39 -50.20 5.58
CA THR A 495 22.60 -50.99 5.29
C THR A 495 23.90 -50.21 5.60
N SER A 496 23.97 -48.91 5.31
CA SER A 496 25.13 -48.08 5.70
C SER A 496 25.27 -47.96 7.23
N ASN A 497 24.17 -47.98 7.98
CA ASN A 497 24.19 -48.01 9.44
C ASN A 497 24.61 -49.38 9.99
N GLU A 498 24.22 -50.49 9.34
CA GLU A 498 24.74 -51.84 9.64
C GLU A 498 26.25 -51.95 9.38
N GLU A 499 26.75 -51.41 8.25
CA GLU A 499 28.19 -51.35 7.94
C GLU A 499 28.96 -50.52 8.98
N LEU A 500 28.43 -49.36 9.39
CA LEU A 500 29.02 -48.53 10.43
C LEU A 500 29.00 -49.21 11.81
N GLN A 501 27.96 -49.97 12.15
CA GLN A 501 27.93 -50.76 13.38
C GLN A 501 28.97 -51.89 13.32
N SER A 502 29.05 -52.63 12.21
CA SER A 502 30.05 -53.68 12.00
C SER A 502 31.48 -53.16 12.13
N ALA A 503 31.81 -52.04 11.46
CA ALA A 503 33.12 -51.40 11.58
C ALA A 503 33.43 -50.90 13.01
N ASN A 504 32.40 -50.51 13.77
CA ASN A 504 32.54 -50.14 15.18
C ASN A 504 32.77 -51.38 16.06
N GLU A 505 32.13 -52.51 15.79
CA GLU A 505 32.37 -53.78 16.48
C GLU A 505 33.78 -54.34 16.18
N GLU A 506 34.26 -54.24 14.93
CA GLU A 506 35.64 -54.54 14.57
C GLU A 506 36.64 -53.61 15.29
N LEU A 507 36.39 -52.30 15.30
CA LEU A 507 37.25 -51.33 16.01
C LEU A 507 37.26 -51.57 17.53
N ASN A 508 36.14 -51.94 18.15
CA ASN A 508 36.11 -52.29 19.57
C ASN A 508 36.87 -53.59 19.84
N THR A 509 36.81 -54.57 18.93
CA THR A 509 37.58 -55.81 19.01
C THR A 509 39.08 -55.54 18.89
N ALA A 510 39.52 -54.77 17.88
CA ALA A 510 40.91 -54.38 17.71
C ALA A 510 41.45 -53.54 18.90
N ASN A 511 40.64 -52.64 19.45
CA ASN A 511 40.98 -51.92 20.69
C ASN A 511 41.10 -52.87 21.89
N HIS A 512 40.28 -53.92 21.98
CA HIS A 512 40.40 -54.92 23.04
C HIS A 512 41.68 -55.75 22.90
N GLU A 513 42.02 -56.21 21.68
CA GLU A 513 43.28 -56.90 21.39
C GLU A 513 44.50 -56.04 21.67
N MET A 514 44.49 -54.76 21.24
CA MET A 514 45.56 -53.81 21.57
C MET A 514 45.68 -53.59 23.09
N ARG A 515 44.57 -53.59 23.83
CA ARG A 515 44.63 -53.48 25.30
C ARG A 515 45.23 -54.74 25.92
N LEU A 516 44.86 -55.93 25.47
CA LEU A 516 45.45 -57.20 25.92
C LEU A 516 46.95 -57.28 25.60
N ALA A 517 47.37 -56.84 24.41
CA ALA A 517 48.77 -56.75 24.01
C ALA A 517 49.55 -55.75 24.89
N ASN A 518 48.97 -54.59 25.23
CA ASN A 518 49.55 -53.65 26.18
C ASN A 518 49.62 -54.23 27.61
N GLU A 519 48.58 -54.95 28.07
CA GLU A 519 48.59 -55.66 29.35
C GLU A 519 49.67 -56.76 29.41
N GLU A 520 50.00 -57.41 28.29
CA GLU A 520 51.11 -58.36 28.19
C GLU A 520 52.48 -57.67 28.12
N LEU A 521 52.61 -56.57 27.38
CA LEU A 521 53.83 -55.76 27.33
C LEU A 521 54.19 -55.19 28.70
N VAL A 522 53.21 -54.68 29.46
CA VAL A 522 53.41 -54.19 30.83
C VAL A 522 53.82 -55.33 31.78
N LYS A 523 53.29 -56.55 31.61
CA LYS A 523 53.79 -57.72 32.37
C LYS A 523 55.25 -58.02 32.05
N LYS A 524 55.63 -58.06 30.77
CA LYS A 524 57.02 -58.30 30.33
C LYS A 524 57.97 -57.18 30.75
N GLU A 525 57.51 -55.93 30.77
CA GLU A 525 58.30 -54.80 31.29
C GLU A 525 58.51 -54.92 32.80
N ASN A 526 57.49 -55.31 33.57
CA ASN A 526 57.61 -55.59 35.01
C ASN A 526 58.53 -56.78 35.30
N GLU A 527 58.40 -57.90 34.56
CA GLU A 527 59.30 -59.07 34.69
C GLU A 527 60.76 -58.70 34.41
N LEU A 528 61.00 -57.90 33.35
CA LEU A 528 62.33 -57.43 32.97
C LEU A 528 62.86 -56.35 33.92
N GLN A 529 61.99 -55.59 34.58
CA GLN A 529 62.35 -54.69 35.67
C GLN A 529 62.72 -55.46 36.95
N GLU A 530 61.96 -56.50 37.32
CA GLU A 530 62.35 -57.41 38.40
C GLU A 530 63.69 -58.10 38.11
N GLU A 531 63.95 -58.51 36.86
CA GLU A 531 65.23 -59.12 36.48
C GLU A 531 66.40 -58.12 36.55
N LYS A 532 66.19 -56.86 36.13
CA LYS A 532 67.15 -55.75 36.33
C LYS A 532 67.41 -55.51 37.82
N GLU A 533 66.39 -55.49 38.66
CA GLU A 533 66.53 -55.27 40.10
C GLU A 533 67.24 -56.43 40.80
N LYS A 534 66.96 -57.68 40.42
CA LYS A 534 67.71 -58.87 40.86
C LYS A 534 69.18 -58.80 40.44
N LYS A 535 69.48 -58.45 39.19
CA LYS A 535 70.86 -58.25 38.69
C LYS A 535 71.58 -57.11 39.40
N LEU A 536 70.91 -55.98 39.63
CA LEU A 536 71.45 -54.85 40.40
C LEU A 536 71.71 -55.21 41.86
N GLN A 537 70.86 -56.05 42.46
CA GLN A 537 71.07 -56.56 43.82
C GLN A 537 72.24 -57.55 43.88
N GLU A 538 72.39 -58.43 42.90
CA GLU A 538 73.59 -59.27 42.77
C GLU A 538 74.87 -58.44 42.60
N GLU A 539 74.84 -57.35 41.80
CA GLU A 539 75.99 -56.46 41.65
C GLU A 539 76.31 -55.71 42.95
N LYS A 540 75.30 -55.25 43.69
CA LYS A 540 75.48 -54.67 45.03
C LYS A 540 76.12 -55.68 45.98
N GLU A 541 75.63 -56.91 46.04
CA GLU A 541 76.23 -57.96 46.87
C GLU A 541 77.68 -58.29 46.46
N LYS A 542 77.97 -58.33 45.16
CA LYS A 542 79.34 -58.51 44.64
C LYS A 542 80.24 -57.34 45.04
N GLN A 543 79.74 -56.10 44.96
CA GLN A 543 80.46 -54.92 45.45
C GLN A 543 80.67 -54.94 46.97
N GLU A 544 79.68 -55.32 47.76
CA GLU A 544 79.81 -55.41 49.23
C GLU A 544 80.84 -56.46 49.64
N LYS A 545 80.84 -57.64 49.00
CA LYS A 545 81.85 -58.70 49.18
C LYS A 545 83.26 -58.18 48.80
N LEU A 546 83.40 -57.49 47.67
CA LEU A 546 84.65 -56.81 47.27
C LEU A 546 85.10 -55.73 48.27
N ILE A 547 84.17 -54.94 48.80
CA ILE A 547 84.45 -53.93 49.83
C ILE A 547 84.88 -54.60 51.15
N GLU A 548 84.33 -55.76 51.50
CA GLU A 548 84.76 -56.54 52.67
C GLU A 548 86.16 -57.17 52.48
N GLU A 549 86.46 -57.70 51.30
CA GLU A 549 87.83 -58.13 50.96
C GLU A 549 88.82 -56.96 50.99
N MET A 550 88.45 -55.80 50.42
CA MET A 550 89.28 -54.59 50.54
C MET A 550 89.45 -54.11 51.99
N LYS A 551 88.46 -54.33 52.87
CA LYS A 551 88.58 -54.08 54.32
C LYS A 551 89.57 -55.07 54.97
N LYS A 552 89.53 -56.37 54.62
CA LYS A 552 90.52 -57.38 55.07
C LYS A 552 91.93 -57.04 54.60
N ILE A 553 92.13 -56.76 53.32
CA ILE A 553 93.43 -56.39 52.73
C ILE A 553 93.97 -55.07 53.34
N LYS A 554 93.12 -54.09 53.65
CA LYS A 554 93.51 -52.88 54.39
C LYS A 554 93.86 -53.13 55.87
N LYS A 555 93.38 -54.23 56.46
CA LYS A 555 93.73 -54.66 57.82
C LYS A 555 95.11 -55.31 57.85
N GLU A 556 95.45 -56.10 56.84
CA GLU A 556 96.73 -56.81 56.72
C GLU A 556 97.87 -55.91 56.21
N LYS A 557 97.61 -55.01 55.24
CA LYS A 557 98.63 -54.06 54.72
C LYS A 557 98.84 -52.82 55.61
N LYS A 558 98.80 -52.98 56.94
CA LYS A 558 98.98 -51.86 57.89
C LYS A 558 99.98 -52.04 59.04
N GLU A 559 100.91 -52.98 58.89
CA GLU A 559 102.26 -52.85 59.46
C GLU A 559 103.29 -53.00 58.32
N LYS A 560 104.39 -52.23 58.18
CA LYS A 560 104.94 -50.97 58.76
C LYS A 560 106.01 -50.46 57.72
N PRO A 561 106.61 -49.25 57.79
CA PRO A 561 106.09 -47.93 57.41
C PRO A 561 106.92 -47.18 56.31
N LYS A 562 106.46 -45.97 55.85
CA LYS A 562 107.14 -45.00 54.92
C LYS A 562 107.27 -45.50 53.45
N LYS A 563 107.37 -44.70 52.37
CA LYS A 563 107.34 -43.24 52.01
C LYS A 563 107.02 -43.17 50.47
N VAL A 564 106.53 -42.12 49.79
CA VAL A 564 105.56 -41.03 50.08
C VAL A 564 105.25 -40.21 48.78
N LYS A 565 103.98 -39.76 48.56
CA LYS A 565 103.53 -38.75 47.54
C LYS A 565 103.62 -39.19 46.04
N LYS A 566 102.98 -38.56 45.04
CA LYS A 566 102.18 -37.30 44.94
C LYS A 566 101.25 -37.29 43.69
N GLU A 567 100.51 -36.17 43.51
CA GLU A 567 99.79 -35.73 42.29
C GLU A 567 98.63 -36.62 41.78
N LYS A 568 97.85 -36.24 40.74
CA LYS A 568 97.00 -35.04 40.42
C LYS A 568 96.41 -35.27 39.00
N ALA A 569 95.62 -34.32 38.48
CA ALA A 569 94.92 -34.36 37.18
C ALA A 569 93.74 -35.34 37.14
N ASP A 570 92.57 -35.05 36.56
CA ASP A 570 92.12 -34.15 35.46
C ASP A 570 92.10 -34.81 34.06
N GLN A 571 91.20 -34.29 33.22
CA GLN A 571 91.01 -34.48 31.77
C GLN A 571 90.29 -35.77 31.31
N ILE A 572 89.30 -35.77 30.39
CA ILE A 572 88.85 -34.93 29.24
C ILE A 572 89.31 -35.49 27.88
N VAL A 573 88.33 -36.06 27.13
CA VAL A 573 88.26 -36.12 25.64
C VAL A 573 89.39 -37.04 25.06
N SER A 574 89.46 -37.53 23.81
CA SER A 574 88.87 -37.14 22.52
C SER A 574 88.65 -38.35 21.59
N GLU A 575 87.82 -38.16 20.54
CA GLU A 575 88.02 -38.66 19.16
C GLU A 575 88.07 -40.20 18.93
N THR A 576 87.92 -40.76 17.72
CA THR A 576 87.70 -40.26 16.34
C THR A 576 86.61 -41.15 15.66
N THR A 577 86.36 -41.35 14.35
CA THR A 577 87.02 -40.98 13.07
C THR A 577 86.00 -40.98 11.91
N ILE A 578 85.96 -39.88 11.12
CA ILE A 578 85.94 -39.87 9.63
C ILE A 578 84.71 -40.45 8.85
N PRO A 579 84.45 -40.04 7.58
CA PRO A 579 83.09 -39.93 7.02
C PRO A 579 82.90 -40.70 5.67
N THR A 580 82.09 -40.16 4.74
CA THR A 580 82.07 -40.30 3.24
C THR A 580 82.67 -41.56 2.59
N GLN A 581 82.08 -42.14 1.54
CA GLN A 581 81.71 -41.45 0.29
C GLN A 581 80.72 -42.24 -0.59
N GLU A 582 80.32 -41.65 -1.73
CA GLU A 582 79.34 -42.13 -2.72
C GLU A 582 79.83 -43.32 -3.58
N ILE A 583 78.88 -44.03 -4.22
CA ILE A 583 78.85 -44.28 -5.69
C ILE A 583 77.53 -44.96 -6.12
N SER A 584 77.00 -44.53 -7.28
CA SER A 584 75.88 -45.01 -8.12
C SER A 584 75.10 -46.31 -7.81
N GLY A 585 73.80 -46.37 -8.19
CA GLY A 585 73.28 -47.66 -8.71
C GLY A 585 71.78 -48.04 -8.71
N ALA A 586 70.86 -47.19 -9.18
CA ALA A 586 69.57 -47.58 -9.84
C ALA A 586 68.50 -48.48 -9.15
N LYS A 587 67.24 -47.95 -9.19
CA LYS A 587 65.90 -48.61 -9.24
C LYS A 587 65.16 -49.04 -7.95
N THR A 588 63.95 -48.46 -7.83
CA THR A 588 62.66 -49.00 -7.27
C THR A 588 62.61 -49.39 -5.78
N SER A 589 61.59 -49.02 -4.97
CA SER A 589 60.21 -48.58 -5.28
C SER A 589 59.49 -47.84 -4.14
N SER A 590 58.42 -47.10 -4.49
CA SER A 590 57.21 -46.78 -3.68
C SER A 590 57.38 -45.84 -2.44
N PRO A 591 56.29 -45.35 -1.78
CA PRO A 591 55.78 -44.02 -2.19
C PRO A 591 55.28 -43.04 -1.07
N ASN A 592 55.15 -41.77 -1.47
CA ASN A 592 54.20 -40.71 -1.02
C ASN A 592 54.14 -40.28 0.48
N SER A 593 54.13 -39.00 0.89
CA SER A 593 53.74 -37.70 0.28
C SER A 593 52.21 -37.45 0.18
N LEU A 594 51.66 -36.23 0.21
CA LEU A 594 52.25 -34.87 0.17
C LEU A 594 51.28 -33.87 0.87
N PHE A 595 51.75 -32.68 1.24
CA PHE A 595 50.94 -31.58 1.81
C PHE A 595 51.32 -30.26 1.12
N GLN A 596 50.33 -29.41 0.76
CA GLN A 596 50.47 -28.15 -0.02
C GLN A 596 51.03 -28.36 -1.46
N THR A 597 50.85 -27.46 -2.45
CA THR A 597 50.42 -26.04 -2.43
C THR A 597 49.71 -25.68 -3.74
N LEU A 598 48.73 -24.77 -3.73
CA LEU A 598 48.68 -23.57 -4.60
C LEU A 598 47.41 -22.71 -4.40
N SER A 599 47.60 -21.39 -4.46
CA SER A 599 46.57 -20.37 -4.69
C SER A 599 46.34 -20.20 -6.23
N GLN A 600 45.43 -19.41 -6.78
CA GLN A 600 44.53 -18.35 -6.28
C GLN A 600 43.48 -18.05 -7.38
N GLU A 601 42.23 -17.71 -7.05
CA GLU A 601 41.45 -16.57 -7.61
C GLU A 601 40.00 -16.51 -7.08
N THR A 602 39.35 -15.37 -7.32
CA THR A 602 38.04 -14.89 -6.82
C THR A 602 36.84 -15.67 -7.42
N GLU A 603 35.61 -15.68 -6.88
CA GLU A 603 34.77 -14.57 -6.37
C GLU A 603 33.82 -14.93 -5.18
N GLU A 604 33.11 -13.92 -4.67
CA GLU A 604 32.06 -13.95 -3.62
C GLU A 604 30.64 -14.08 -4.24
N PRO A 605 29.51 -14.12 -3.48
CA PRO A 605 29.30 -14.39 -2.05
C PRO A 605 28.09 -15.36 -1.76
N GLU A 606 27.88 -15.77 -0.48
CA GLU A 606 26.68 -15.40 0.32
C GLU A 606 26.45 -16.22 1.62
N LYS A 607 26.12 -15.48 2.70
CA LYS A 607 25.16 -15.80 3.79
C LYS A 607 25.36 -16.99 4.78
N LYS A 608 25.57 -16.56 6.04
CA LYS A 608 24.86 -16.93 7.29
C LYS A 608 25.29 -18.15 8.14
N SER A 609 25.69 -17.83 9.39
CA SER A 609 25.37 -18.48 10.70
C SER A 609 25.65 -19.99 10.89
N ILE A 610 26.14 -20.47 12.04
CA ILE A 610 25.68 -20.20 13.42
C ILE A 610 26.86 -20.08 14.42
N ALA A 611 26.62 -19.38 15.54
CA ALA A 611 27.61 -18.98 16.55
C ALA A 611 27.84 -20.00 17.69
N SER A 612 28.96 -19.85 18.43
CA SER A 612 29.09 -20.26 19.84
C SER A 612 30.25 -19.55 20.58
N PHE A 613 30.23 -19.56 21.93
CA PHE A 613 31.24 -19.11 22.92
C PHE A 613 31.62 -17.59 23.00
N VAL A 614 31.18 -16.79 24.00
CA VAL A 614 31.63 -16.68 25.43
C VAL A 614 33.02 -15.98 25.58
N PRO A 615 33.30 -15.01 26.51
CA PRO A 615 32.68 -14.75 27.84
C PRO A 615 32.37 -13.27 28.26
N PHE A 616 31.88 -13.15 29.51
CA PHE A 616 31.75 -12.02 30.45
C PHE A 616 32.60 -10.73 30.29
N SER A 617 31.99 -9.59 30.63
CA SER A 617 32.57 -8.51 31.48
C SER A 617 31.46 -7.66 32.14
N GLU A 618 31.79 -6.83 33.15
CA GLU A 618 30.85 -6.13 34.04
C GLU A 618 30.68 -4.62 33.73
N GLY A 619 29.51 -4.02 34.05
CA GLY A 619 29.28 -2.56 33.97
C GLY A 619 27.89 -2.15 34.50
N LYS A 620 27.80 -1.05 35.27
CA LYS A 620 26.61 -0.62 36.04
C LYS A 620 25.82 0.55 35.41
N GLU A 621 24.67 0.85 36.04
CA GLU A 621 23.84 2.08 36.05
C GLU A 621 22.57 1.99 35.16
N SER A 622 21.33 1.86 35.68
CA SER A 622 20.48 2.77 36.53
C SER A 622 20.02 4.04 35.78
N GLU A 623 18.74 4.48 35.79
CA GLU A 623 17.51 4.00 36.45
C GLU A 623 16.27 4.65 35.78
N ALA A 624 15.12 3.96 35.66
CA ALA A 624 13.80 4.56 35.35
C ALA A 624 12.63 3.60 35.73
N PRO A 625 11.43 4.09 36.14
CA PRO A 625 10.57 3.30 37.04
C PRO A 625 9.30 2.66 36.45
N GLU A 626 8.98 1.50 37.05
CA GLU A 626 7.68 0.91 37.41
C GLU A 626 6.37 1.21 36.63
N SER A 627 5.66 0.12 36.32
CA SER A 627 4.22 0.06 36.60
C SER A 627 3.85 -1.27 37.28
N SER A 628 2.81 -1.23 38.12
CA SER A 628 2.36 -2.34 38.99
C SER A 628 0.98 -2.84 38.52
N LYS A 629 0.41 -4.00 38.91
CA LYS A 629 0.69 -5.00 39.96
C LYS A 629 0.00 -6.32 39.53
N LEU A 630 0.44 -7.48 40.03
CA LEU A 630 -0.26 -8.78 39.85
C LEU A 630 -0.15 -9.62 41.13
N ARG A 631 -1.20 -10.35 41.54
CA ARG A 631 -1.10 -11.33 42.63
C ARG A 631 -2.19 -12.43 42.66
N ILE A 632 -1.78 -13.68 42.34
CA ILE A 632 -2.00 -15.02 42.99
C ILE A 632 -3.41 -15.30 43.61
N ILE A 633 -4.09 -16.47 43.58
CA ILE A 633 -3.78 -17.92 43.84
C ILE A 633 -5.02 -18.80 43.44
N PRO A 634 -5.05 -20.17 43.55
CA PRO A 634 -4.08 -21.25 43.25
C PRO A 634 -4.67 -22.35 42.29
N ASN A 635 -3.88 -23.39 41.99
CA ASN A 635 -4.37 -24.68 41.43
C ASN A 635 -4.84 -25.66 42.55
N VAL A 636 -5.73 -26.59 42.20
CA VAL A 636 -5.79 -27.95 42.77
C VAL A 636 -6.10 -28.95 41.64
N THR A 637 -5.46 -30.12 41.67
CA THR A 637 -5.67 -31.28 40.78
C THR A 637 -6.31 -32.42 41.54
N ASP A 638 -7.05 -33.31 40.86
CA ASP A 638 -7.11 -34.74 41.20
C ASP A 638 -7.66 -35.55 39.99
N THR A 639 -7.49 -36.88 40.02
CA THR A 639 -7.50 -37.74 38.82
C THR A 639 -8.29 -39.05 38.98
N GLU A 640 -8.39 -39.76 37.84
CA GLU A 640 -8.47 -41.23 37.67
C GLU A 640 -9.79 -42.00 37.55
N SER A 641 -9.76 -42.90 36.57
CA SER A 641 -10.55 -44.14 36.38
C SER A 641 -12.04 -44.05 36.04
N ALA A 642 -12.65 -45.02 35.35
CA ALA A 642 -12.18 -45.92 34.27
C ALA A 642 -13.41 -46.66 33.70
N HIS A 643 -13.43 -46.95 32.39
CA HIS A 643 -13.73 -48.28 31.82
C HIS A 643 -13.84 -48.21 30.28
N SER A 644 -13.54 -49.34 29.63
CA SER A 644 -13.45 -49.48 28.18
C SER A 644 -14.49 -50.45 27.62
N SER A 645 -14.91 -50.25 26.37
CA SER A 645 -15.09 -51.32 25.38
C SER A 645 -15.42 -50.73 24.00
N PHE A 646 -14.97 -51.42 22.95
CA PHE A 646 -15.17 -51.09 21.54
C PHE A 646 -15.81 -52.31 20.87
N THR A 647 -16.82 -52.10 20.03
CA THR A 647 -17.18 -53.02 18.92
C THR A 647 -17.95 -52.24 17.83
N PRO A 648 -17.87 -52.65 16.56
CA PRO A 648 -18.23 -51.80 15.41
C PRO A 648 -19.68 -51.99 14.92
N ILE A 649 -20.13 -51.07 14.06
CA ILE A 649 -21.36 -51.19 13.27
C ILE A 649 -21.00 -51.46 11.80
N GLN A 650 -21.78 -52.32 11.14
CA GLN A 650 -21.53 -52.82 9.78
C GLN A 650 -22.15 -51.92 8.68
N SER A 651 -21.87 -52.26 7.42
CA SER A 651 -22.09 -51.43 6.24
C SER A 651 -23.37 -51.71 5.44
N THR A 652 -23.84 -50.67 4.72
CA THR A 652 -24.72 -50.70 3.50
C THR A 652 -26.19 -51.18 3.67
N PRO A 653 -27.12 -50.84 2.75
CA PRO A 653 -26.96 -50.13 1.45
C PRO A 653 -27.77 -48.81 1.32
N LEU A 654 -27.69 -48.18 0.14
CA LEU A 654 -28.49 -47.01 -0.27
C LEU A 654 -29.97 -47.38 -0.50
N ILE A 655 -30.87 -46.40 -0.32
CA ILE A 655 -32.06 -46.16 -1.17
C ILE A 655 -32.45 -44.68 -1.10
N GLN A 656 -33.19 -44.20 -2.10
CA GLN A 656 -33.52 -42.80 -2.37
C GLN A 656 -34.30 -42.10 -1.23
N SER A 657 -34.17 -40.77 -1.16
CA SER A 657 -35.12 -39.89 -0.48
C SER A 657 -35.77 -38.92 -1.48
N GLU A 658 -37.10 -38.85 -1.44
CA GLU A 658 -37.90 -37.96 -2.29
C GLU A 658 -38.07 -36.55 -1.69
N SER A 659 -38.71 -35.65 -2.44
CA SER A 659 -38.81 -34.22 -2.13
C SER A 659 -39.66 -33.88 -0.89
N PRO A 660 -39.29 -32.84 -0.12
CA PRO A 660 -40.14 -32.30 0.92
C PRO A 660 -41.33 -31.52 0.33
N LYS A 661 -42.50 -31.65 0.95
CA LYS A 661 -43.72 -30.92 0.58
C LYS A 661 -43.67 -29.46 1.07
N PRO A 662 -44.36 -28.52 0.42
CA PRO A 662 -44.37 -27.12 0.83
C PRO A 662 -45.06 -26.90 2.17
N ALA A 663 -44.51 -26.00 2.99
CA ALA A 663 -45.18 -25.48 4.18
C ALA A 663 -46.33 -24.54 3.78
N GLY A 664 -47.40 -24.50 4.58
CA GLY A 664 -48.55 -23.63 4.35
C GLY A 664 -48.30 -22.20 4.81
N ASN A 665 -48.66 -21.21 3.99
CA ASN A 665 -48.57 -19.79 4.35
C ASN A 665 -49.69 -19.40 5.33
N GLU A 666 -49.42 -19.45 6.63
CA GLU A 666 -50.26 -18.75 7.62
C GLU A 666 -50.12 -17.23 7.47
N THR A 667 -51.24 -16.53 7.51
CA THR A 667 -51.29 -15.07 7.31
C THR A 667 -52.18 -14.40 8.35
N THR A 668 -51.72 -13.24 8.84
CA THR A 668 -52.36 -12.43 9.88
C THR A 668 -52.90 -11.13 9.29
N THR A 669 -54.07 -10.70 9.75
CA THR A 669 -54.75 -9.48 9.28
C THR A 669 -54.59 -8.31 10.25
N CYS A 670 -54.11 -7.17 9.76
CA CYS A 670 -54.00 -5.97 10.57
C CYS A 670 -55.39 -5.45 10.98
N LYS A 671 -55.69 -5.46 12.28
CA LYS A 671 -56.98 -5.05 12.85
C LYS A 671 -57.38 -3.58 12.56
N LYS A 672 -56.43 -2.74 12.15
CA LYS A 672 -56.63 -1.30 11.90
C LYS A 672 -56.86 -0.93 10.45
N CYS A 673 -56.32 -1.69 9.49
CA CYS A 673 -56.43 -1.37 8.06
C CYS A 673 -56.75 -2.58 7.14
N GLY A 674 -57.00 -3.76 7.72
CA GLY A 674 -57.48 -4.95 7.03
C GLY A 674 -56.45 -5.68 6.14
N SER A 675 -55.20 -5.22 6.06
CA SER A 675 -54.18 -5.86 5.23
C SER A 675 -53.76 -7.22 5.78
N VAL A 676 -53.84 -8.24 4.92
CA VAL A 676 -53.28 -9.58 5.12
C VAL A 676 -51.75 -9.51 4.93
N LEU A 677 -50.99 -10.09 5.86
CA LEU A 677 -49.52 -10.14 5.85
C LEU A 677 -49.04 -11.53 6.34
N SER A 678 -47.81 -11.93 6.06
CA SER A 678 -47.23 -13.14 6.66
C SER A 678 -46.91 -12.93 8.15
N ASN A 679 -46.80 -14.02 8.92
CA ASN A 679 -46.54 -13.98 10.37
C ASN A 679 -45.14 -13.45 10.75
N ASP A 680 -44.24 -13.21 9.78
CA ASP A 680 -42.87 -12.73 10.01
C ASP A 680 -42.82 -11.24 10.43
N TYR A 681 -43.92 -10.51 10.26
CA TYR A 681 -43.99 -9.08 10.56
C TYR A 681 -44.58 -8.81 11.95
N VAL A 682 -43.83 -8.10 12.78
CA VAL A 682 -44.31 -7.59 14.08
C VAL A 682 -45.16 -6.32 13.93
N PHE A 683 -44.99 -5.59 12.82
CA PHE A 683 -45.67 -4.32 12.53
C PHE A 683 -46.21 -4.28 11.09
N CYS A 684 -47.37 -3.66 10.92
CA CYS A 684 -48.03 -3.52 9.64
C CYS A 684 -47.29 -2.53 8.73
N ASN A 685 -46.63 -3.03 7.69
CA ASN A 685 -45.93 -2.24 6.66
C ASN A 685 -46.77 -1.08 6.06
N LYS A 686 -48.11 -1.20 6.04
CA LYS A 686 -49.04 -0.20 5.49
C LYS A 686 -49.49 0.89 6.47
N CYS A 687 -49.38 0.71 7.79
CA CYS A 687 -49.88 1.70 8.77
C CYS A 687 -49.04 1.87 10.05
N GLY A 688 -47.91 1.16 10.17
CA GLY A 688 -46.99 1.23 11.31
C GLY A 688 -47.49 0.59 12.61
N ASP A 689 -48.76 0.18 12.69
CA ASP A 689 -49.34 -0.40 13.90
C ASP A 689 -48.89 -1.84 14.13
N ARG A 690 -48.91 -2.29 15.39
CA ARG A 690 -48.52 -3.66 15.76
C ARG A 690 -49.61 -4.65 15.31
N LEU A 691 -49.19 -5.80 14.79
CA LEU A 691 -50.10 -6.84 14.25
C LEU A 691 -50.74 -7.69 15.37
#